data_AF-A0A1V5R3L6-F1
#
_entry.id   AF-A0A1V5R3L6-F1
#
_cell.length_a   1.000
_cell.length_b   1.000
_cell.length_c   1.000
_cell.angle_alpha   90.00
_cell.angle_beta   90.00
_cell.angle_gamma   90.00
#
_symmetry.space_group_name_H-M   'P 1'
#
loop_
_entity.id
_entity.type
_entity.pdbx_description
1 polymer ?
#
loop_
_entity_poly.entity_id
_entity_poly.type
_entity_poly.pdbx_seq_one_letter_code
_entity_poly.pdbx_strand_id
1 'polypeptide(L)'
;MKKILSYTLFSLLLFISVPFIAHASDSQSITLNPGWNVVSVPKLVSSHQFSAADKNFDIKLLEAGKWKTMSQMNQGEFQPLFGYFIKNKTKTNQTLTLDYRTDVTADQAKFTRQIEDGINVIGIANPQYALKQSDPNSGKDNAGNILGDTNKCVLALFDFTYTNPDDSSVKISQGWLLKNLFSFKKIKDLKETKAYGVWLKKDCQYNGYQEPSSIAITSELTVSSNSDYQNILAVPGTVNIKIGEYLLTASSSEDLKATSLKLNFLSGHNNVKNIRLASGDVTLGVVNSLSSSSTNYYFFSLIIPKGQSKTVSVYADISSNATGTIQTQIYSQDDINVLGVNSLEYANVLGTPVIGQMVSIVNPQVIAAQGHIVNRLIPSGLSDVNLINLSLHAKNGNIKINKLTFKSDNPSIVLDNFRLFVGTTVISSGGEYNFSDSVMFNGLNLIVPDNTVLNLRLVADSLPINFISGESFRFDFDPTSFSAIEASSGNSVGIYEASSTIIGNQITIRKSTPIISTSQQSSVLINGNNDLIRFNVVADAAGSIAWKKITLNYQTSGNLDTSNFRLYSLSDGYSLTDANITVQPNGDIIVELPNEDYISAGTYKTYILSAMVNDVITGSAVSTQVKGSIGNPGTASAYDSSIDNFVWSDLSASDHSLTSSDWCDANYVKGLPSDSYVLNN
;
A
#
# COMPACT_ATOMS: atom_id res chain seq x y z
N MET A 1 -47.44 51.61 -49.05
CA MET A 1 -47.13 51.42 -47.61
C MET A 1 -46.35 50.12 -47.49
N LYS A 2 -45.01 50.09 -47.45
CA LYS A 2 -44.06 50.43 -46.35
C LYS A 2 -44.25 49.62 -45.07
N LYS A 3 -43.30 48.71 -44.80
CA LYS A 3 -42.60 48.36 -43.52
C LYS A 3 -41.80 47.07 -43.81
N ILE A 4 -40.52 47.08 -44.19
CA ILE A 4 -39.28 47.33 -43.40
C ILE A 4 -39.31 46.65 -42.02
N LEU A 5 -38.66 45.48 -41.93
CA LEU A 5 -38.01 45.00 -40.71
C LEU A 5 -36.61 44.51 -41.11
N SER A 6 -35.60 45.25 -40.68
CA SER A 6 -34.17 45.03 -40.92
C SER A 6 -33.60 44.31 -39.70
N TYR A 7 -33.10 43.09 -39.88
CA TYR A 7 -32.20 42.45 -38.90
C TYR A 7 -30.79 42.49 -39.45
N THR A 8 -29.99 43.36 -38.86
CA THR A 8 -28.55 43.52 -39.08
C THR A 8 -27.83 42.37 -38.40
N LEU A 9 -27.34 41.39 -39.18
CA LEU A 9 -26.40 40.40 -38.68
C LEU A 9 -24.98 40.96 -38.87
N PHE A 10 -24.40 41.44 -37.78
CA PHE A 10 -23.03 41.94 -37.73
C PHE A 10 -22.07 40.74 -37.80
N SER A 11 -21.62 40.40 -39.01
CA SER A 11 -20.52 39.44 -39.20
C SER A 11 -19.22 40.12 -38.75
N LEU A 12 -18.84 39.91 -37.51
CA LEU A 12 -17.50 40.22 -37.00
C LEU A 12 -16.51 39.25 -37.66
N LEU A 13 -15.90 39.68 -38.78
CA LEU A 13 -14.73 39.00 -39.34
C LEU A 13 -13.56 39.21 -38.37
N LEU A 14 -13.35 38.23 -37.49
CA LEU A 14 -12.15 38.15 -36.66
C LEU A 14 -10.99 37.74 -37.59
N PHE A 15 -10.22 38.71 -38.08
CA PHE A 15 -8.90 38.43 -38.63
C PHE A 15 -8.02 37.97 -37.47
N ILE A 16 -7.91 36.65 -37.30
CA ILE A 16 -6.82 36.06 -36.54
C ILE A 16 -5.58 36.28 -37.41
N SER A 17 -4.87 37.38 -37.17
CA SER A 17 -3.48 37.50 -37.60
C SER A 17 -2.71 36.44 -36.84
N VAL A 18 -2.49 35.29 -37.49
CA VAL A 18 -1.48 34.35 -37.00
C VAL A 18 -0.18 35.13 -36.99
N PRO A 19 0.47 35.36 -35.84
CA PRO A 19 1.81 35.89 -35.87
C PRO A 19 2.63 34.86 -36.63
N PHE A 20 3.11 35.21 -37.82
CA PHE A 20 4.27 34.53 -38.36
C PHE A 20 5.34 34.68 -37.27
N ILE A 21 5.61 33.59 -36.56
CA ILE A 21 6.78 33.50 -35.72
C ILE A 21 7.92 33.70 -36.71
N ALA A 22 8.47 34.90 -36.75
CA ALA A 22 9.71 35.15 -37.46
C ALA A 22 10.72 34.22 -36.80
N HIS A 23 11.05 33.11 -37.48
CA HIS A 23 12.19 32.31 -37.10
C HIS A 23 13.35 33.28 -36.96
N ALA A 24 14.00 33.31 -35.80
CA ALA A 24 15.20 34.10 -35.61
C ALA A 24 16.16 33.73 -36.74
N SER A 25 16.32 34.63 -37.71
CA SER A 25 17.24 34.40 -38.82
C SER A 25 18.63 34.35 -38.20
N ASP A 26 19.35 33.25 -38.48
CA ASP A 26 20.76 33.16 -38.15
C ASP A 26 21.47 34.22 -39.01
N SER A 27 21.76 35.37 -38.42
CA SER A 27 22.28 36.55 -39.11
C SER A 27 23.61 36.97 -38.50
N GLN A 28 24.51 37.47 -39.34
CA GLN A 28 25.82 37.97 -38.94
C GLN A 28 26.02 39.40 -39.43
N SER A 29 26.44 40.27 -38.52
CA SER A 29 26.83 41.65 -38.84
C SER A 29 28.34 41.79 -38.85
N ILE A 30 28.89 42.33 -39.94
CA ILE A 30 30.32 42.52 -40.18
C ILE A 30 30.60 44.01 -40.37
N THR A 31 31.45 44.60 -39.53
CA THR A 31 31.85 46.00 -39.70
C THR A 31 32.93 46.15 -40.78
N LEU A 32 32.66 46.94 -41.81
CA LEU A 32 33.54 47.32 -42.92
C LEU A 32 34.18 48.69 -42.69
N ASN A 33 35.50 48.72 -42.52
CA ASN A 33 36.26 49.95 -42.35
C ASN A 33 36.42 50.71 -43.68
N PRO A 34 36.61 52.04 -43.72
CA PRO A 34 36.96 52.76 -44.93
C PRO A 34 38.18 52.16 -45.65
N GLY A 35 38.07 51.95 -46.96
CA GLY A 35 39.08 51.28 -47.78
C GLY A 35 38.74 49.80 -48.07
N TRP A 36 39.74 49.00 -48.37
CA TRP A 36 39.55 47.58 -48.71
C TRP A 36 39.48 46.70 -47.46
N ASN A 37 38.45 45.86 -47.41
CA ASN A 37 38.20 44.84 -46.39
C ASN A 37 38.17 43.47 -47.05
N VAL A 38 38.51 42.41 -46.32
CA VAL A 38 38.38 41.03 -46.76
C VAL A 38 37.30 40.32 -45.95
N VAL A 39 36.38 39.64 -46.62
CA VAL A 39 35.25 38.92 -46.02
C VAL A 39 35.12 37.52 -46.63
N SER A 40 34.76 36.53 -45.82
CA SER A 40 34.29 35.21 -46.26
C SER A 40 33.02 34.84 -45.52
N VAL A 41 32.26 33.88 -46.05
CA VAL A 41 31.04 33.37 -45.40
C VAL A 41 31.17 31.88 -45.11
N PRO A 42 30.82 31.42 -43.89
CA PRO A 42 30.94 30.00 -43.52
C PRO A 42 29.71 29.17 -43.90
N LYS A 43 28.57 29.83 -44.18
CA LYS A 43 27.26 29.21 -44.43
C LYS A 43 26.63 29.74 -45.71
N LEU A 44 25.64 29.04 -46.25
CA LEU A 44 24.85 29.53 -47.39
C LEU A 44 24.11 30.81 -46.99
N VAL A 45 24.38 31.91 -47.71
CA VAL A 45 23.73 33.20 -47.52
C VAL A 45 22.42 33.24 -48.30
N SER A 46 21.33 33.61 -47.64
CA SER A 46 20.04 33.87 -48.30
C SER A 46 19.96 35.29 -48.85
N SER A 47 20.54 36.25 -48.14
CA SER A 47 20.57 37.68 -48.50
C SER A 47 21.71 38.40 -47.81
N HIS A 48 22.15 39.51 -48.41
CA HIS A 48 23.04 40.47 -47.76
C HIS A 48 22.49 41.90 -47.82
N GLN A 49 22.91 42.72 -46.86
CA GLN A 49 22.57 44.13 -46.81
C GLN A 49 23.75 44.97 -46.33
N PHE A 50 24.06 46.05 -47.07
CA PHE A 50 24.99 47.08 -46.59
C PHE A 50 24.22 48.21 -45.88
N SER A 51 24.84 48.79 -44.84
CA SER A 51 24.28 49.97 -44.14
C SER A 51 24.28 51.26 -44.99
N ALA A 52 24.92 51.25 -46.15
CA ALA A 52 24.90 52.34 -47.13
C ALA A 52 24.55 51.81 -48.53
N ALA A 53 24.18 52.69 -49.46
CA ALA A 53 23.83 52.28 -50.83
C ALA A 53 24.98 51.56 -51.56
N ASP A 54 24.67 50.53 -52.33
CA ASP A 54 25.62 49.62 -53.01
C ASP A 54 26.68 50.32 -53.86
N LYS A 55 26.34 51.47 -54.47
CA LYS A 55 27.28 52.29 -55.24
C LYS A 55 28.51 52.74 -54.43
N ASN A 56 28.44 52.68 -53.10
CA ASN A 56 29.51 52.99 -52.17
C ASN A 56 30.47 51.83 -51.93
N PHE A 57 30.23 50.66 -52.53
CA PHE A 57 31.09 49.49 -52.41
C PHE A 57 31.62 49.04 -53.77
N ASP A 58 32.85 48.48 -53.79
CA ASP A 58 33.35 47.68 -54.90
C ASP A 58 33.66 46.29 -54.38
N ILE A 59 33.07 45.25 -54.96
CA ILE A 59 33.29 43.86 -54.55
C ILE A 59 34.10 43.13 -55.62
N LYS A 60 35.25 42.57 -55.23
CA LYS A 60 36.14 41.82 -56.11
C LYS A 60 36.57 40.50 -55.48
N LEU A 61 36.90 39.55 -56.33
CA LEU A 61 37.51 38.27 -55.99
C LEU A 61 38.85 38.15 -56.72
N LEU A 62 39.79 37.40 -56.17
CA LEU A 62 41.05 37.05 -56.83
C LEU A 62 41.05 35.56 -57.15
N GLU A 63 41.14 35.22 -58.43
CA GLU A 63 41.13 33.83 -58.92
C GLU A 63 42.14 33.68 -60.05
N ALA A 64 43.01 32.66 -59.97
CA ALA A 64 44.11 32.43 -60.90
C ALA A 64 44.97 33.69 -61.19
N GLY A 65 45.18 34.53 -60.16
CA GLY A 65 45.92 35.79 -60.26
C GLY A 65 45.18 36.93 -60.97
N LYS A 66 43.89 36.78 -61.32
CA LYS A 66 43.07 37.81 -61.97
C LYS A 66 41.97 38.31 -61.04
N TRP A 67 41.74 39.62 -61.06
CA TRP A 67 40.61 40.24 -60.36
C TRP A 67 39.32 40.02 -61.13
N LYS A 68 38.29 39.48 -60.47
CA LYS A 68 36.94 39.25 -61.01
C LYS A 68 35.88 39.92 -60.14
N THR A 69 34.75 40.33 -60.71
CA THR A 69 33.56 40.76 -59.95
C THR A 69 32.67 39.56 -59.62
N MET A 70 31.71 39.71 -58.70
CA MET A 70 30.72 38.65 -58.41
C MET A 70 29.93 38.22 -59.65
N SER A 71 29.54 39.18 -60.51
CA SER A 71 28.86 38.89 -61.77
C SER A 71 29.74 38.09 -62.74
N GLN A 72 31.04 38.38 -62.83
CA GLN A 72 31.98 37.59 -63.64
C GLN A 72 32.20 36.17 -63.09
N MET A 73 31.84 35.94 -61.83
CA MET A 73 31.84 34.63 -61.16
C MET A 73 30.48 33.93 -61.18
N ASN A 74 29.47 34.51 -61.85
CA ASN A 74 28.08 34.04 -61.81
C ASN A 74 27.51 33.92 -60.39
N GLN A 75 27.90 34.82 -59.47
CA GLN A 75 27.43 34.85 -58.09
C GLN A 75 26.43 35.98 -57.89
N GLY A 76 25.22 35.64 -57.44
CA GLY A 76 24.21 36.61 -56.98
C GLY A 76 24.35 36.98 -55.50
N GLU A 77 24.99 36.11 -54.71
CA GLU A 77 25.18 36.24 -53.27
C GLU A 77 26.59 35.80 -52.85
N PHE A 78 26.98 36.13 -51.62
CA PHE A 78 28.22 35.60 -51.03
C PHE A 78 28.12 34.08 -50.89
N GLN A 79 29.14 33.37 -51.36
CA GLN A 79 29.19 31.92 -51.35
C GLN A 79 30.30 31.40 -50.43
N PRO A 80 30.06 30.29 -49.70
CA PRO A 80 31.11 29.60 -48.96
C PRO A 80 32.31 29.24 -49.84
N LEU A 81 33.48 29.06 -49.22
CA LEU A 81 34.76 28.78 -49.90
C LEU A 81 35.37 29.94 -50.72
N PHE A 82 34.68 31.06 -50.86
CA PHE A 82 35.20 32.26 -51.52
C PHE A 82 35.63 33.32 -50.50
N GLY A 83 36.62 34.12 -50.88
CA GLY A 83 36.94 35.35 -50.18
C GLY A 83 36.77 36.57 -51.06
N TYR A 84 36.19 37.60 -50.46
CA TYR A 84 35.69 38.79 -51.12
C TYR A 84 36.46 40.01 -50.62
N PHE A 85 36.94 40.82 -51.56
CA PHE A 85 37.54 42.12 -51.31
C PHE A 85 36.45 43.16 -51.47
N ILE A 86 36.12 43.86 -50.39
CA ILE A 86 35.06 44.86 -50.37
C ILE A 86 35.68 46.23 -50.08
N LYS A 87 35.67 47.12 -51.08
CA LYS A 87 36.11 48.51 -50.91
C LYS A 87 34.96 49.36 -50.38
N ASN A 88 34.98 49.69 -49.10
CA ASN A 88 34.12 50.74 -48.55
C ASN A 88 34.65 52.12 -49.01
N LYS A 89 33.94 52.75 -49.95
CA LYS A 89 34.27 54.10 -50.48
C LYS A 89 33.76 55.24 -49.59
N THR A 90 33.04 54.93 -48.51
CA THR A 90 32.59 55.93 -47.54
C THR A 90 33.75 56.33 -46.61
N LYS A 91 33.60 57.46 -45.93
CA LYS A 91 34.59 57.95 -44.95
C LYS A 91 34.34 57.40 -43.53
N THR A 92 33.33 56.57 -43.34
CA THR A 92 32.90 56.03 -42.04
C THR A 92 32.80 54.50 -42.10
N ASN A 93 32.79 53.85 -40.94
CA ASN A 93 32.52 52.42 -40.87
C ASN A 93 31.10 52.13 -41.37
N GLN A 94 30.96 51.02 -42.10
CA GLN A 94 29.68 50.51 -42.59
C GLN A 94 29.47 49.10 -42.04
N THR A 95 28.24 48.60 -42.06
CA THR A 95 27.91 47.24 -41.66
C THR A 95 27.44 46.45 -42.88
N LEU A 96 27.98 45.25 -43.05
CA LEU A 96 27.47 44.21 -43.92
C LEU A 96 26.71 43.20 -43.05
N THR A 97 25.41 43.09 -43.25
CA THR A 97 24.59 42.06 -42.62
C THR A 97 24.40 40.92 -43.61
N LEU A 98 24.64 39.69 -43.14
CA LEU A 98 24.44 38.45 -43.88
C LEU A 98 23.35 37.65 -43.17
N ASP A 99 22.30 37.28 -43.89
CA ASP A 99 21.30 36.34 -43.41
C ASP A 99 21.61 34.95 -43.96
N TYR A 100 21.64 33.94 -43.10
CA TYR A 100 21.95 32.57 -43.49
C TYR A 100 20.68 31.75 -43.70
N ARG A 101 20.76 30.81 -44.65
CA ARG A 101 19.73 29.79 -44.84
C ARG A 101 19.69 28.85 -43.64
N THR A 102 18.50 28.63 -43.09
CA THR A 102 18.21 27.65 -42.03
C THR A 102 17.57 26.38 -42.58
N ASP A 103 17.13 26.40 -43.84
CA ASP A 103 16.43 25.33 -44.57
C ASP A 103 17.38 24.49 -45.45
N VAL A 104 18.60 24.27 -44.98
CA VAL A 104 19.66 23.64 -45.77
C VAL A 104 19.58 22.11 -45.64
N THR A 105 19.38 21.42 -46.76
CA THR A 105 19.49 19.94 -46.80
C THR A 105 20.93 19.48 -46.61
N ALA A 106 21.14 18.23 -46.18
CA ALA A 106 22.48 17.68 -45.95
C ALA A 106 23.41 17.77 -47.19
N ASP A 107 22.86 17.71 -48.40
CA ASP A 107 23.66 17.85 -49.63
C ASP A 107 23.92 19.30 -50.01
N GLN A 108 22.96 20.20 -49.78
CA GLN A 108 23.18 21.65 -49.95
C GLN A 108 24.21 22.19 -48.95
N ALA A 109 24.35 21.54 -47.80
CA ALA A 109 25.30 21.93 -46.77
C ALA A 109 26.74 21.55 -47.12
N LYS A 110 26.98 20.74 -48.17
CA LYS A 110 28.31 20.40 -48.68
C LYS A 110 28.71 21.40 -49.76
N PHE A 111 29.88 21.99 -49.62
CA PHE A 111 30.45 22.94 -50.57
C PHE A 111 31.62 22.30 -51.30
N THR A 112 31.71 22.54 -52.60
CA THR A 112 32.86 22.14 -53.40
C THR A 112 33.20 23.25 -54.37
N ARG A 113 34.47 23.65 -54.39
CA ARG A 113 35.03 24.61 -55.32
C ARG A 113 36.25 24.02 -56.00
N GLN A 114 36.22 23.96 -57.32
CA GLN A 114 37.42 23.71 -58.12
C GLN A 114 38.21 25.02 -58.20
N ILE A 115 39.48 25.00 -57.81
CA ILE A 115 40.36 26.16 -57.81
C ILE A 115 41.41 26.00 -58.89
N GLU A 116 41.47 26.99 -59.79
CA GLU A 116 42.45 27.07 -60.90
C GLU A 116 43.87 27.35 -60.39
N ASP A 117 44.87 26.95 -61.18
CA ASP A 117 46.28 27.24 -60.91
C ASP A 117 46.56 28.75 -60.79
N GLY A 118 47.43 29.13 -59.84
CA GLY A 118 47.77 30.53 -59.54
C GLY A 118 47.29 31.02 -58.16
N ILE A 119 47.22 32.35 -58.01
CA ILE A 119 46.85 32.99 -56.75
C ILE A 119 45.32 33.10 -56.67
N ASN A 120 44.74 32.49 -55.64
CA ASN A 120 43.32 32.46 -55.38
C ASN A 120 43.03 32.99 -54.00
N VAL A 121 41.85 33.57 -53.78
CA VAL A 121 41.41 33.93 -52.44
C VAL A 121 40.23 33.05 -52.05
N ILE A 122 40.41 32.35 -50.93
CA ILE A 122 39.49 31.33 -50.44
C ILE A 122 38.98 31.68 -49.04
N GLY A 123 37.72 31.35 -48.82
CA GLY A 123 37.04 31.51 -47.54
C GLY A 123 37.16 30.28 -46.63
N ILE A 124 36.36 30.26 -45.57
CA ILE A 124 36.33 29.19 -44.58
C ILE A 124 35.63 27.94 -45.15
N ALA A 125 36.21 26.76 -44.89
CA ALA A 125 35.64 25.47 -45.29
C ALA A 125 34.58 24.92 -44.33
N ASN A 126 34.67 25.18 -43.03
CA ASN A 126 33.75 24.61 -42.04
C ASN A 126 33.43 25.62 -40.94
N PRO A 127 32.14 25.91 -40.67
CA PRO A 127 31.70 26.79 -39.58
C PRO A 127 32.21 26.39 -38.20
N GLN A 128 32.46 25.10 -37.92
CA GLN A 128 33.00 24.65 -36.63
C GLN A 128 34.43 25.12 -36.36
N TYR A 129 35.19 25.43 -37.43
CA TYR A 129 36.53 26.02 -37.34
C TYR A 129 36.50 27.54 -37.43
N ALA A 130 35.31 28.12 -37.55
CA ALA A 130 35.08 29.53 -37.54
C ALA A 130 34.73 29.94 -36.10
N LEU A 131 35.56 30.79 -35.49
CA LEU A 131 35.25 31.39 -34.18
C LEU A 131 34.44 32.67 -34.39
N LYS A 132 33.43 32.90 -33.54
CA LYS A 132 32.76 34.21 -33.52
C LYS A 132 33.78 35.27 -33.20
N GLN A 133 33.57 36.44 -33.78
CA GLN A 133 34.33 37.64 -33.42
C GLN A 133 34.25 37.82 -31.89
N SER A 134 35.40 37.72 -31.23
CA SER A 134 35.60 37.79 -29.76
C SER A 134 35.48 36.48 -28.95
N ASP A 135 35.32 35.32 -29.59
CA ASP A 135 35.36 34.03 -28.87
C ASP A 135 36.78 33.68 -28.39
N PRO A 136 36.94 33.11 -27.17
CA PRO A 136 38.24 32.73 -26.63
C PRO A 136 38.87 31.59 -27.44
N ASN A 137 40.13 31.82 -27.84
CA ASN A 137 40.90 30.99 -28.76
C ASN A 137 41.09 29.55 -28.21
N SER A 138 40.28 28.59 -28.69
CA SER A 138 40.25 27.20 -28.22
C SER A 138 41.16 26.24 -29.01
N GLY A 139 42.15 26.77 -29.74
CA GLY A 139 43.12 25.95 -30.49
C GLY A 139 42.59 25.38 -31.82
N LYS A 140 41.39 25.80 -32.24
CA LYS A 140 40.78 25.39 -33.51
C LYS A 140 41.27 26.20 -34.73
N ASP A 141 42.04 27.27 -34.50
CA ASP A 141 42.46 28.29 -35.47
C ASP A 141 43.67 27.91 -36.33
N ASN A 142 43.91 26.60 -36.56
CA ASN A 142 45.02 26.16 -37.40
C ASN A 142 44.61 26.21 -38.87
N ALA A 143 45.42 26.86 -39.72
CA ALA A 143 45.23 26.89 -41.16
C ALA A 143 45.07 25.48 -41.77
N GLY A 144 45.72 24.46 -41.18
CA GLY A 144 45.55 23.07 -41.60
C GLY A 144 44.11 22.55 -41.46
N ASN A 145 43.38 22.97 -40.43
CA ASN A 145 41.98 22.57 -40.21
C ASN A 145 41.02 23.28 -41.16
N ILE A 146 41.31 24.56 -41.46
CA ILE A 146 40.50 25.38 -42.37
C ILE A 146 40.70 24.94 -43.82
N LEU A 147 41.93 24.66 -44.23
CA LEU A 147 42.24 24.26 -45.61
C LEU A 147 41.84 22.80 -45.91
N GLY A 148 41.68 21.97 -44.88
CA GLY A 148 41.34 20.55 -45.03
C GLY A 148 42.25 19.85 -46.03
N ASP A 149 41.64 19.11 -46.97
CA ASP A 149 42.36 18.34 -48.00
C ASP A 149 43.15 19.18 -49.01
N THR A 150 42.88 20.49 -49.14
CA THR A 150 43.63 21.35 -50.08
C THR A 150 45.04 21.66 -49.62
N ASN A 151 45.37 21.39 -48.36
CA ASN A 151 46.72 21.63 -47.83
C ASN A 151 47.83 20.92 -48.64
N LYS A 152 47.50 19.84 -49.38
CA LYS A 152 48.43 19.07 -50.21
C LYS A 152 48.85 19.80 -51.50
N CYS A 153 48.07 20.78 -51.94
CA CYS A 153 48.26 21.43 -53.23
C CYS A 153 48.47 22.95 -53.14
N VAL A 154 48.35 23.52 -51.94
CA VAL A 154 48.77 24.88 -51.62
C VAL A 154 50.30 24.94 -51.53
N LEU A 155 50.92 25.93 -52.18
CA LEU A 155 52.36 26.20 -52.15
C LEU A 155 52.75 27.34 -51.22
N ALA A 156 51.86 28.31 -51.08
CA ALA A 156 52.08 29.48 -50.28
C ALA A 156 50.75 30.04 -49.81
N LEU A 157 50.78 30.66 -48.63
CA LEU A 157 49.66 31.36 -48.06
C LEU A 157 50.02 32.85 -47.97
N PHE A 158 49.12 33.70 -48.47
CA PHE A 158 49.18 35.13 -48.30
C PHE A 158 48.24 35.52 -47.16
N ASP A 159 48.84 36.05 -46.12
CA ASP A 159 48.13 36.63 -44.99
C ASP A 159 47.92 38.12 -45.26
N PHE A 160 46.66 38.53 -45.35
CA PHE A 160 46.28 39.93 -45.58
C PHE A 160 46.32 40.77 -44.29
N THR A 161 46.63 40.16 -43.15
CA THR A 161 46.60 40.75 -41.80
C THR A 161 48.04 40.96 -41.30
N TYR A 162 48.65 42.12 -41.57
CA TYR A 162 50.00 42.40 -41.07
C TYR A 162 49.99 42.69 -39.56
N THR A 163 50.52 41.76 -38.75
CA THR A 163 50.85 41.80 -37.29
C THR A 163 49.88 42.45 -36.29
N ASN A 164 48.73 42.96 -36.71
CA ASN A 164 47.78 43.65 -35.86
C ASN A 164 46.47 42.83 -35.80
N PRO A 165 46.22 42.09 -34.71
CA PRO A 165 45.01 41.28 -34.52
C PRO A 165 43.85 42.18 -34.10
N ASP A 166 43.49 43.18 -34.91
CA ASP A 166 42.35 44.05 -34.61
C ASP A 166 41.03 43.31 -34.87
N ASP A 167 40.07 43.52 -33.98
CA ASP A 167 38.85 42.74 -33.81
C ASP A 167 37.72 43.18 -34.75
N SER A 168 37.98 43.63 -35.97
CA SER A 168 36.95 43.96 -36.99
C SER A 168 37.32 43.39 -38.36
N SER A 169 36.50 43.57 -39.42
CA SER A 169 36.84 43.04 -40.75
C SER A 169 38.28 43.42 -41.12
N VAL A 170 38.99 42.49 -41.76
CA VAL A 170 40.41 42.67 -42.01
C VAL A 170 40.60 43.80 -43.02
N LYS A 171 40.98 44.97 -42.52
CA LYS A 171 41.46 46.06 -43.35
C LYS A 171 42.76 45.62 -44.00
N ILE A 172 42.82 45.68 -45.33
CA ILE A 172 44.03 45.33 -46.07
C ILE A 172 45.09 46.39 -45.77
N SER A 173 46.17 46.00 -45.10
CA SER A 173 47.35 46.85 -44.94
C SER A 173 48.17 46.83 -46.23
N GLN A 174 49.04 47.83 -46.40
CA GLN A 174 49.83 48.00 -47.64
C GLN A 174 50.87 46.88 -47.88
N GLY A 175 51.09 45.96 -46.93
CA GLY A 175 52.05 44.85 -47.06
C GLY A 175 51.37 43.49 -46.89
N TRP A 176 51.48 42.62 -47.90
CA TRP A 176 51.04 41.23 -47.82
C TRP A 176 52.19 40.38 -47.27
N LEU A 177 51.93 39.59 -46.22
CA LEU A 177 52.95 38.70 -45.68
C LEU A 177 52.88 37.35 -46.40
N LEU A 178 53.87 37.06 -47.23
CA LEU A 178 54.04 35.73 -47.83
C LEU A 178 54.54 34.75 -46.77
N LYS A 179 53.73 33.74 -46.41
CA LYS A 179 54.13 32.65 -45.51
C LYS A 179 54.39 31.39 -46.32
N ASN A 180 55.58 30.80 -46.14
CA ASN A 180 55.93 29.51 -46.75
C ASN A 180 55.22 28.34 -46.03
N LEU A 181 55.15 27.19 -46.72
CA LEU A 181 54.48 25.95 -46.27
C LEU A 181 54.82 25.49 -44.85
N PHE A 182 56.06 25.70 -44.39
CA PHE A 182 56.51 25.29 -43.05
C PHE A 182 55.92 26.14 -41.91
N SER A 183 55.20 27.21 -42.24
CA SER A 183 54.66 28.17 -41.29
C SER A 183 53.16 27.98 -40.98
N PHE A 184 52.46 27.00 -41.58
CA PHE A 184 51.02 26.80 -41.37
C PHE A 184 50.63 26.65 -39.89
N LYS A 185 51.44 25.91 -39.12
CA LYS A 185 51.22 25.72 -37.67
C LYS A 185 51.46 26.97 -36.82
N LYS A 186 52.05 28.03 -37.40
CA LYS A 186 52.41 29.27 -36.68
C LYS A 186 51.39 30.39 -36.88
N ILE A 187 50.34 30.16 -37.67
CA ILE A 187 49.26 31.12 -37.88
C ILE A 187 48.22 30.85 -36.78
N LYS A 188 48.05 31.80 -35.85
CA LYS A 188 47.37 31.58 -34.56
C LYS A 188 45.99 32.23 -34.42
N ASP A 189 45.49 32.90 -35.45
CA ASP A 189 44.26 33.71 -35.33
C ASP A 189 43.49 33.72 -36.64
N LEU A 190 42.54 32.79 -36.79
CA LEU A 190 41.73 32.62 -38.00
C LEU A 190 40.24 32.71 -37.62
N LYS A 191 39.72 33.94 -37.58
CA LYS A 191 38.32 34.25 -37.24
C LYS A 191 37.38 34.10 -38.44
N GLU A 192 36.08 33.99 -38.17
CA GLU A 192 34.96 33.79 -39.12
C GLU A 192 34.97 34.65 -40.41
N THR A 193 35.56 35.84 -40.39
CA THR A 193 35.52 36.79 -41.51
C THR A 193 36.77 36.77 -42.39
N LYS A 194 37.79 35.98 -42.05
CA LYS A 194 39.08 35.99 -42.75
C LYS A 194 39.07 35.07 -43.97
N ALA A 195 39.36 35.64 -45.14
CA ALA A 195 39.79 34.88 -46.31
C ALA A 195 41.31 34.92 -46.46
N TYR A 196 41.88 33.92 -47.14
CA TYR A 196 43.32 33.81 -47.36
C TYR A 196 43.64 33.78 -48.83
N GLY A 197 44.75 34.41 -49.20
CA GLY A 197 45.34 34.16 -50.50
C GLY A 197 46.06 32.82 -50.44
N VAL A 198 45.83 31.96 -51.41
CA VAL A 198 46.57 30.71 -51.60
C VAL A 198 47.18 30.73 -52.98
N TRP A 199 48.46 30.35 -53.07
CA TRP A 199 49.07 30.02 -54.35
C TRP A 199 49.02 28.51 -54.55
N LEU A 200 48.38 28.07 -55.63
CA LEU A 200 48.32 26.67 -56.04
C LEU A 200 49.30 26.41 -57.21
N LYS A 201 49.65 25.14 -57.47
CA LYS A 201 50.49 24.70 -58.62
C LYS A 201 49.79 23.74 -59.58
N LYS A 202 48.54 23.39 -59.25
CA LYS A 202 47.71 22.39 -59.91
C LYS A 202 46.28 22.62 -59.47
N ASP A 203 45.33 22.24 -60.32
CA ASP A 203 43.91 22.26 -59.99
C ASP A 203 43.63 21.52 -58.68
N CYS A 204 43.02 22.24 -57.74
CA CYS A 204 42.68 21.75 -56.41
C CYS A 204 41.19 21.75 -56.21
N GLN A 205 40.66 20.71 -55.58
CA GLN A 205 39.30 20.71 -55.09
C GLN A 205 39.29 21.16 -53.62
N TYR A 206 38.61 22.27 -53.33
CA TYR A 206 38.39 22.76 -51.97
C TYR A 206 36.97 22.41 -51.54
N ASN A 207 36.88 21.65 -50.45
CA ASN A 207 35.62 21.15 -49.93
C ASN A 207 35.32 21.80 -48.59
N GLY A 208 34.04 22.04 -48.33
CA GLY A 208 33.54 22.52 -47.06
C GLY A 208 32.21 21.89 -46.69
N TYR A 209 31.78 22.09 -45.45
CA TYR A 209 30.49 21.62 -44.97
C TYR A 209 29.94 22.55 -43.90
N GLN A 210 28.65 22.83 -43.95
CA GLN A 210 27.87 23.46 -42.89
C GLN A 210 27.13 22.36 -42.11
N GLU A 211 27.30 22.28 -40.80
CA GLU A 211 26.44 21.40 -40.00
C GLU A 211 24.99 21.90 -40.14
N PRO A 212 24.02 21.04 -40.56
CA PRO A 212 22.62 21.39 -40.41
C PRO A 212 22.42 21.67 -38.93
N SER A 213 21.84 22.83 -38.61
CA SER A 213 21.50 23.15 -37.23
C SER A 213 20.65 22.00 -36.70
N SER A 214 21.22 21.19 -35.81
CA SER A 214 20.49 20.11 -35.16
C SER A 214 19.33 20.78 -34.43
N ILE A 215 18.13 20.66 -34.98
CA ILE A 215 16.92 20.79 -34.18
C ILE A 215 17.03 19.61 -33.24
N ALA A 216 17.60 19.84 -32.05
CA ALA A 216 17.56 18.86 -30.99
C ALA A 216 16.08 18.68 -30.66
N ILE A 217 15.46 17.68 -31.27
CA ILE A 217 14.22 17.13 -30.76
C ILE A 217 14.66 16.39 -29.52
N THR A 218 14.84 17.10 -28.40
CA THR A 218 15.14 16.47 -27.13
C THR A 218 13.87 15.75 -26.71
N SER A 219 13.74 14.48 -27.10
CA SER A 219 12.75 13.62 -26.52
C SER A 219 13.07 13.47 -25.03
N GLU A 220 12.04 13.48 -24.20
CA GLU A 220 12.18 13.54 -22.74
C GLU A 220 11.39 12.39 -22.12
N LEU A 221 11.98 11.72 -21.14
CA LEU A 221 11.30 10.76 -20.27
C LEU A 221 11.15 11.39 -18.89
N THR A 222 9.95 11.33 -18.31
CA THR A 222 9.74 11.58 -16.88
C THR A 222 9.46 10.27 -16.17
N VAL A 223 10.03 10.12 -14.97
CA VAL A 223 9.78 8.98 -14.09
C VAL A 223 9.08 9.51 -12.84
N SER A 224 8.04 8.83 -12.39
CA SER A 224 7.36 9.11 -11.13
C SER A 224 6.96 7.83 -10.42
N SER A 225 6.72 7.90 -9.11
CA SER A 225 6.09 6.80 -8.40
C SER A 225 4.61 6.74 -8.78
N ASN A 226 4.05 5.54 -8.90
CA ASN A 226 2.62 5.40 -9.15
C ASN A 226 1.85 5.71 -7.86
N SER A 227 1.18 6.87 -7.80
CA SER A 227 0.40 7.29 -6.63
C SER A 227 -0.79 6.39 -6.32
N ASP A 228 -1.27 5.61 -7.30
CA ASP A 228 -2.37 4.67 -7.10
C ASP A 228 -1.91 3.41 -6.33
N TYR A 229 -0.59 3.13 -6.34
CA TYR A 229 -0.02 2.06 -5.54
C TYR A 229 0.42 2.60 -4.17
N GLN A 230 -0.29 2.17 -3.13
CA GLN A 230 -0.06 2.60 -1.75
C GLN A 230 1.07 1.81 -1.07
N ASN A 231 1.55 2.32 0.06
CA ASN A 231 2.40 1.54 0.98
C ASN A 231 1.66 0.28 1.43
N ILE A 232 2.38 -0.81 1.64
CA ILE A 232 1.81 -2.10 1.99
C ILE A 232 2.46 -2.69 3.24
N LEU A 233 1.73 -3.56 3.92
CA LEU A 233 2.28 -4.46 4.93
C LEU A 233 2.66 -5.77 4.25
N ALA A 234 3.79 -6.34 4.65
CA ALA A 234 4.19 -7.67 4.23
C ALA A 234 4.64 -8.50 5.42
N VAL A 235 4.47 -9.79 5.30
CA VAL A 235 4.86 -10.79 6.29
C VAL A 235 6.14 -11.45 5.80
N PRO A 236 7.08 -11.81 6.68
CA PRO A 236 8.24 -12.58 6.27
C PRO A 236 7.82 -13.86 5.51
N GLY A 237 8.57 -14.24 4.48
CA GLY A 237 8.31 -15.44 3.68
C GLY A 237 7.28 -15.31 2.55
N THR A 238 6.55 -14.19 2.45
CA THR A 238 5.61 -13.96 1.33
C THR A 238 6.33 -13.94 -0.01
N VAL A 239 5.83 -14.68 -0.99
CA VAL A 239 6.43 -14.79 -2.34
C VAL A 239 5.72 -13.90 -3.37
N ASN A 240 6.46 -13.43 -4.37
CA ASN A 240 5.99 -12.68 -5.54
C ASN A 240 5.07 -11.50 -5.18
N ILE A 241 5.42 -10.75 -4.12
CA ILE A 241 4.70 -9.55 -3.71
C ILE A 241 5.23 -8.34 -4.49
N LYS A 242 4.34 -7.42 -4.87
CA LYS A 242 4.73 -6.14 -5.46
C LYS A 242 5.35 -5.26 -4.37
N ILE A 243 6.56 -4.78 -4.54
CA ILE A 243 7.29 -3.96 -3.56
C ILE A 243 7.51 -2.51 -4.01
N GLY A 244 7.14 -2.19 -5.25
CA GLY A 244 7.19 -0.83 -5.78
C GLY A 244 6.57 -0.74 -7.16
N GLU A 245 6.11 0.45 -7.55
CA GLU A 245 5.51 0.71 -8.85
C GLU A 245 5.80 2.12 -9.35
N TYR A 246 6.24 2.23 -10.60
CA TYR A 246 6.72 3.45 -11.25
C TYR A 246 5.98 3.71 -12.56
N LEU A 247 5.79 4.98 -12.90
CA LEU A 247 5.25 5.45 -14.17
C LEU A 247 6.36 6.08 -14.99
N LEU A 248 6.56 5.55 -16.21
CA LEU A 248 7.52 6.07 -17.18
C LEU A 248 6.73 6.77 -18.28
N THR A 249 6.86 8.09 -18.39
CA THR A 249 6.03 8.92 -19.29
C THR A 249 6.89 9.61 -20.34
N ALA A 250 6.63 9.28 -21.62
CA ALA A 250 7.30 9.90 -22.75
C ALA A 250 6.70 11.29 -23.04
N SER A 251 7.53 12.23 -23.48
CA SER A 251 7.06 13.52 -23.98
C SER A 251 6.23 13.37 -25.26
N SER A 252 5.62 14.46 -25.72
CA SER A 252 4.80 14.46 -26.94
C SER A 252 5.60 14.37 -28.25
N SER A 253 6.93 14.38 -28.18
CA SER A 253 7.81 14.49 -29.36
C SER A 253 7.86 13.20 -30.19
N GLU A 254 8.13 12.05 -29.55
CA GLU A 254 8.20 10.75 -30.22
C GLU A 254 8.04 9.60 -29.20
N ASP A 255 7.87 8.38 -29.71
CA ASP A 255 7.88 7.17 -28.89
C ASP A 255 9.30 6.94 -28.35
N LEU A 256 9.38 6.42 -27.14
CA LEU A 256 10.64 6.14 -26.47
C LEU A 256 10.84 4.64 -26.26
N LYS A 257 12.06 4.16 -26.43
CA LYS A 257 12.47 2.79 -26.14
C LYS A 257 13.40 2.77 -24.93
N ALA A 258 12.88 2.33 -23.79
CA ALA A 258 13.69 2.05 -22.61
C ALA A 258 14.43 0.71 -22.80
N THR A 259 15.75 0.74 -22.62
CA THR A 259 16.65 -0.39 -22.91
C THR A 259 17.29 -0.99 -21.65
N SER A 260 17.42 -0.20 -20.59
CA SER A 260 17.84 -0.70 -19.29
C SER A 260 17.26 0.13 -18.15
N LEU A 261 17.18 -0.47 -16.97
CA LEU A 261 16.82 0.18 -15.72
C LEU A 261 17.72 -0.31 -14.59
N LYS A 262 18.22 0.63 -13.80
CA LYS A 262 18.92 0.39 -12.55
C LYS A 262 17.96 0.67 -11.39
N LEU A 263 17.71 -0.36 -10.59
CA LEU A 263 16.82 -0.31 -9.42
C LEU A 263 17.68 -0.32 -8.16
N ASN A 264 17.51 0.70 -7.33
CA ASN A 264 18.19 0.80 -6.04
C ASN A 264 17.22 0.50 -4.90
N PHE A 265 17.75 0.06 -3.77
CA PHE A 265 17.05 -0.09 -2.50
C PHE A 265 17.54 0.97 -1.52
N LEU A 266 16.60 1.77 -1.01
CA LEU A 266 16.85 2.68 0.11
C LEU A 266 16.94 1.92 1.44
N SER A 267 16.14 0.85 1.58
CA SER A 267 16.12 0.00 2.77
C SER A 267 15.74 -1.44 2.41
N GLY A 268 16.07 -2.39 3.29
CA GLY A 268 15.56 -3.77 3.26
C GLY A 268 16.03 -4.64 2.10
N HIS A 269 17.11 -4.31 1.40
CA HIS A 269 17.62 -5.14 0.31
C HIS A 269 17.94 -6.58 0.76
N ASN A 270 18.48 -6.77 1.96
CA ASN A 270 18.72 -8.09 2.55
C ASN A 270 17.43 -8.85 2.94
N ASN A 271 16.28 -8.19 2.94
CA ASN A 271 14.99 -8.77 3.28
C ASN A 271 14.24 -9.34 2.07
N VAL A 272 14.82 -9.25 0.86
CA VAL A 272 14.17 -9.70 -0.37
C VAL A 272 15.05 -10.61 -1.21
N LYS A 273 14.44 -11.47 -2.01
CA LYS A 273 15.08 -12.33 -3.02
C LYS A 273 14.20 -12.41 -4.28
N ASN A 274 14.72 -12.98 -5.37
CA ASN A 274 13.97 -13.19 -6.62
C ASN A 274 13.28 -11.92 -7.14
N ILE A 275 14.02 -10.81 -7.20
CA ILE A 275 13.46 -9.51 -7.59
C ILE A 275 13.17 -9.53 -9.08
N ARG A 276 11.95 -9.14 -9.46
CA ARG A 276 11.46 -9.17 -10.84
C ARG A 276 10.90 -7.82 -11.23
N LEU A 277 11.27 -7.35 -12.41
CA LEU A 277 10.71 -6.16 -13.04
C LEU A 277 9.64 -6.59 -14.06
N ALA A 278 8.48 -5.93 -14.08
CA ALA A 278 7.41 -6.25 -15.01
C ALA A 278 6.67 -5.01 -15.52
N SER A 279 6.06 -5.09 -16.70
CA SER A 279 5.10 -4.10 -17.21
C SER A 279 3.83 -4.84 -17.64
N GLY A 280 2.76 -4.70 -16.84
CA GLY A 280 1.61 -5.61 -16.92
C GLY A 280 2.05 -7.06 -16.68
N ASP A 281 1.60 -7.97 -17.54
CA ASP A 281 1.96 -9.40 -17.45
C ASP A 281 3.34 -9.73 -18.04
N VAL A 282 3.99 -8.77 -18.69
CA VAL A 282 5.29 -8.98 -19.34
C VAL A 282 6.42 -8.80 -18.33
N THR A 283 7.20 -9.86 -18.12
CA THR A 283 8.43 -9.77 -17.30
C THR A 283 9.55 -9.13 -18.11
N LEU A 284 10.13 -8.06 -17.57
CA LEU A 284 11.25 -7.32 -18.16
C LEU A 284 12.61 -7.88 -17.72
N GLY A 285 12.69 -8.50 -16.55
CA GLY A 285 13.88 -9.20 -16.07
C GLY A 285 13.76 -9.70 -14.64
N VAL A 286 14.67 -10.58 -14.23
CA VAL A 286 14.70 -11.21 -12.90
C VAL A 286 16.13 -11.24 -12.37
N VAL A 287 16.31 -10.94 -11.08
CA VAL A 287 17.55 -11.08 -10.32
C VAL A 287 17.30 -12.02 -9.14
N ASN A 288 17.87 -13.23 -9.22
CA ASN A 288 17.59 -14.32 -8.27
C ASN A 288 18.23 -14.13 -6.89
N SER A 289 19.36 -13.43 -6.81
CA SER A 289 20.03 -13.15 -5.55
C SER A 289 20.66 -11.77 -5.58
N LEU A 290 20.35 -10.95 -4.58
CA LEU A 290 21.17 -9.79 -4.29
C LEU A 290 22.52 -10.31 -3.77
N SER A 291 23.60 -10.08 -4.55
CA SER A 291 24.88 -9.77 -3.93
C SER A 291 24.65 -8.64 -2.93
N SER A 292 25.46 -8.48 -1.89
CA SER A 292 25.34 -7.45 -0.84
C SER A 292 25.19 -5.97 -1.29
N SER A 293 25.07 -5.70 -2.59
CA SER A 293 24.74 -4.42 -3.20
C SER A 293 23.25 -4.11 -3.14
N SER A 294 22.91 -2.87 -2.78
CA SER A 294 21.56 -2.31 -2.84
C SER A 294 21.08 -1.98 -4.27
N THR A 295 21.82 -2.35 -5.32
CA THR A 295 21.58 -1.95 -6.71
C THR A 295 21.45 -3.16 -7.63
N ASN A 296 20.49 -3.10 -8.57
CA ASN A 296 20.19 -4.15 -9.55
C ASN A 296 20.08 -3.55 -10.94
N TYR A 297 20.60 -4.25 -11.95
CA TYR A 297 20.51 -3.81 -13.36
C TYR A 297 19.63 -4.76 -14.16
N TYR A 298 18.73 -4.18 -14.95
CA TYR A 298 17.84 -4.89 -15.85
C TYR A 298 18.06 -4.41 -17.28
N PHE A 299 18.13 -5.33 -18.24
CA PHE A 299 18.24 -5.04 -19.66
C PHE A 299 16.99 -5.59 -20.38
N PHE A 300 16.24 -4.74 -21.06
CA PHE A 300 14.97 -5.09 -21.69
C PHE A 300 14.69 -4.19 -22.90
N SER A 301 13.51 -4.32 -23.50
CA SER A 301 13.06 -3.46 -24.60
C SER A 301 11.59 -3.09 -24.39
N LEU A 302 11.34 -1.92 -23.81
CA LEU A 302 10.00 -1.42 -23.54
C LEU A 302 9.73 -0.15 -24.35
N ILE A 303 8.69 -0.17 -25.19
CA ILE A 303 8.24 1.01 -25.93
C ILE A 303 7.20 1.77 -25.10
N ILE A 304 7.45 3.07 -24.92
CA ILE A 304 6.59 4.02 -24.24
C ILE A 304 6.05 4.96 -25.33
N PRO A 305 4.76 4.85 -25.70
CA PRO A 305 4.18 5.71 -26.74
C PRO A 305 4.26 7.19 -26.35
N LYS A 306 4.47 8.05 -27.35
CA LYS A 306 4.55 9.51 -27.15
C LYS A 306 3.34 10.05 -26.40
N GLY A 307 3.60 10.90 -25.40
CA GLY A 307 2.58 11.49 -24.54
C GLY A 307 1.81 10.50 -23.67
N GLN A 308 2.25 9.24 -23.56
CA GLN A 308 1.64 8.21 -22.71
C GLN A 308 2.62 7.71 -21.66
N SER A 309 2.06 7.03 -20.65
CA SER A 309 2.81 6.39 -19.58
C SER A 309 2.78 4.87 -19.70
N LYS A 310 3.86 4.21 -19.27
CA LYS A 310 3.92 2.78 -19.00
C LYS A 310 4.21 2.54 -17.53
N THR A 311 3.45 1.64 -16.91
CA THR A 311 3.69 1.19 -15.55
C THR A 311 4.76 0.12 -15.53
N VAL A 312 5.71 0.28 -14.62
CA VAL A 312 6.76 -0.69 -14.31
C VAL A 312 6.67 -1.05 -12.84
N SER A 313 6.38 -2.32 -12.56
CA SER A 313 6.19 -2.85 -11.21
C SER A 313 7.40 -3.69 -10.81
N VAL A 314 7.79 -3.58 -9.54
CA VAL A 314 8.85 -4.38 -8.92
C VAL A 314 8.18 -5.43 -8.04
N TYR A 315 8.50 -6.69 -8.28
CA TYR A 315 8.08 -7.83 -7.46
C TYR A 315 9.28 -8.45 -6.75
N ALA A 316 9.07 -9.04 -5.59
CA ALA A 316 10.08 -9.81 -4.88
C ALA A 316 9.46 -10.87 -3.97
N ASP A 317 10.28 -11.81 -3.51
CA ASP A 317 9.95 -12.66 -2.37
C ASP A 317 10.54 -12.03 -1.11
N ILE A 318 9.76 -11.94 -0.05
CA ILE A 318 10.22 -11.51 1.28
C ILE A 318 10.93 -12.69 1.95
N SER A 319 12.15 -12.47 2.41
CA SER A 319 12.91 -13.47 3.18
C SER A 319 12.13 -13.91 4.42
N SER A 320 12.23 -15.19 4.81
CA SER A 320 11.54 -15.71 6.00
C SER A 320 12.00 -15.00 7.29
N ASN A 321 13.22 -14.48 7.36
CA ASN A 321 13.72 -13.77 8.55
C ASN A 321 13.70 -12.25 8.38
N ALA A 322 12.94 -11.72 7.41
CA ALA A 322 12.88 -10.29 7.14
C ALA A 322 12.33 -9.51 8.34
N THR A 323 12.85 -8.30 8.56
CA THR A 323 12.35 -7.34 9.56
C THR A 323 12.52 -5.91 9.06
N GLY A 324 11.81 -4.93 9.63
CA GLY A 324 11.95 -3.52 9.26
C GLY A 324 11.16 -3.13 8.00
N THR A 325 11.75 -2.33 7.11
CA THR A 325 11.08 -1.85 5.90
C THR A 325 11.89 -2.15 4.63
N ILE A 326 11.19 -2.25 3.50
CA ILE A 326 11.79 -2.33 2.16
C ILE A 326 11.29 -1.13 1.37
N GLN A 327 12.19 -0.46 0.65
CA GLN A 327 11.82 0.63 -0.22
C GLN A 327 12.79 0.73 -1.40
N THR A 328 12.25 0.85 -2.61
CA THR A 328 13.03 0.95 -3.85
C THR A 328 13.12 2.39 -4.36
N GLN A 329 14.10 2.66 -5.22
CA GLN A 329 14.33 3.96 -5.83
C GLN A 329 14.94 3.84 -7.23
N ILE A 330 14.58 4.78 -8.11
CA ILE A 330 15.21 4.98 -9.42
C ILE A 330 15.77 6.40 -9.48
N TYR A 331 17.08 6.55 -9.77
CA TYR A 331 17.71 7.84 -10.06
C TYR A 331 17.52 8.16 -11.55
N SER A 332 16.46 8.90 -11.88
CA SER A 332 16.01 9.19 -13.24
C SER A 332 17.13 9.43 -14.26
N GLN A 333 18.12 10.29 -13.97
CA GLN A 333 19.08 10.75 -14.98
C GLN A 333 20.17 9.73 -15.37
N ASP A 334 20.57 8.82 -14.48
CA ASP A 334 21.65 7.84 -14.71
C ASP A 334 21.17 6.38 -14.71
N ASP A 335 19.96 6.12 -14.18
CA ASP A 335 19.50 4.75 -13.96
C ASP A 335 18.67 4.19 -15.12
N ILE A 336 18.24 5.01 -16.10
CA ILE A 336 17.47 4.52 -17.24
C ILE A 336 18.13 4.94 -18.56
N ASN A 337 18.41 3.97 -19.43
CA ASN A 337 18.84 4.23 -20.80
C ASN A 337 17.63 4.21 -21.73
N VAL A 338 17.37 5.34 -22.41
CA VAL A 338 16.21 5.54 -23.26
C VAL A 338 16.64 6.13 -24.59
N LEU A 339 16.13 5.56 -25.68
CA LEU A 339 16.37 6.05 -27.05
C LEU A 339 15.04 6.50 -27.67
N GLY A 340 15.06 7.58 -28.45
CA GLY A 340 13.96 7.89 -29.36
C GLY A 340 13.82 6.77 -30.40
N VAL A 341 12.59 6.28 -30.59
CA VAL A 341 12.34 5.17 -31.54
C VAL A 341 12.65 5.61 -32.97
N ASN A 342 12.39 6.87 -33.32
CA ASN A 342 12.61 7.38 -34.68
C ASN A 342 13.94 8.10 -34.80
N SER A 343 14.31 8.93 -33.81
CA SER A 343 15.57 9.68 -33.85
C SER A 343 16.80 8.80 -33.64
N LEU A 344 16.65 7.68 -32.91
CA LEU A 344 17.75 6.84 -32.41
C LEU A 344 18.75 7.59 -31.51
N GLU A 345 18.36 8.77 -31.02
CA GLU A 345 19.14 9.58 -30.09
C GLU A 345 18.74 9.27 -28.64
N TYR A 346 19.66 9.53 -27.71
CA TYR A 346 19.35 9.38 -26.28
C TYR A 346 18.35 10.46 -25.83
N ALA A 347 17.28 10.01 -25.17
CA ALA A 347 16.30 10.91 -24.57
C ALA A 347 16.82 11.45 -23.24
N ASN A 348 16.49 12.70 -22.92
CA ASN A 348 16.77 13.27 -21.60
C ASN A 348 15.82 12.67 -20.58
N VAL A 349 16.34 11.97 -19.57
CA VAL A 349 15.50 11.52 -18.45
C VAL A 349 15.47 12.63 -17.40
N LEU A 350 14.30 13.24 -17.24
CA LEU A 350 14.07 14.34 -16.31
C LEU A 350 13.67 13.81 -14.93
N GLY A 351 14.08 14.55 -13.88
CA GLY A 351 13.55 14.39 -12.53
C GLY A 351 14.62 14.28 -11.45
N THR A 352 14.15 14.30 -10.20
CA THR A 352 14.91 13.93 -9.01
C THR A 352 14.76 12.43 -8.75
N PRO A 353 15.55 11.84 -7.83
CA PRO A 353 15.43 10.43 -7.48
C PRO A 353 13.99 10.08 -7.06
N VAL A 354 13.40 9.11 -7.76
CA VAL A 354 12.01 8.72 -7.58
C VAL A 354 11.95 7.58 -6.57
N ILE A 355 11.41 7.88 -5.39
CA ILE A 355 11.23 6.93 -4.31
C ILE A 355 9.93 6.14 -4.52
N GLY A 356 10.03 4.81 -4.49
CA GLY A 356 8.88 3.91 -4.58
C GLY A 356 8.14 3.78 -3.24
N GLN A 357 7.14 2.91 -3.24
CA GLN A 357 6.32 2.60 -2.06
C GLN A 357 7.16 1.94 -0.97
N MET A 358 6.74 2.17 0.27
CA MET A 358 7.30 1.50 1.44
C MET A 358 6.55 0.21 1.72
N VAL A 359 7.30 -0.87 1.90
CA VAL A 359 6.79 -2.14 2.42
C VAL A 359 7.22 -2.26 3.87
N SER A 360 6.27 -2.30 4.81
CA SER A 360 6.56 -2.52 6.22
C SER A 360 6.46 -4.01 6.55
N ILE A 361 7.55 -4.59 7.03
CA ILE A 361 7.57 -5.98 7.46
C ILE A 361 7.00 -6.08 8.86
N VAL A 362 5.89 -6.80 8.98
CA VAL A 362 5.19 -7.05 10.24
C VAL A 362 5.28 -8.52 10.60
N ASN A 363 5.51 -8.79 11.88
CA ASN A 363 5.51 -10.17 12.35
C ASN A 363 4.07 -10.69 12.45
N PRO A 364 3.83 -11.94 12.04
CA PRO A 364 2.58 -12.62 12.27
C PRO A 364 2.34 -12.78 13.78
N GLN A 365 1.09 -12.65 14.21
CA GLN A 365 0.71 -12.67 15.61
C GLN A 365 -0.59 -13.43 15.81
N VAL A 366 -0.72 -14.07 16.97
CA VAL A 366 -2.00 -14.58 17.46
C VAL A 366 -2.39 -13.80 18.70
N ILE A 367 -3.65 -13.38 18.77
CA ILE A 367 -4.28 -12.86 19.98
C ILE A 367 -5.25 -13.93 20.45
N ALA A 368 -5.11 -14.36 21.70
CA ALA A 368 -6.01 -15.32 22.31
C ALA A 368 -6.89 -14.59 23.33
N ALA A 369 -8.19 -14.90 23.35
CA ALA A 369 -9.15 -14.35 24.30
C ALA A 369 -10.11 -15.42 24.78
N GLN A 370 -10.59 -15.28 26.01
CA GLN A 370 -11.66 -16.14 26.52
C GLN A 370 -12.95 -15.85 25.75
N GLY A 371 -13.59 -16.88 25.22
CA GLY A 371 -14.93 -16.79 24.68
C GLY A 371 -15.97 -16.70 25.81
N HIS A 372 -17.17 -16.21 25.50
CA HIS A 372 -18.23 -16.14 26.50
C HIS A 372 -18.65 -17.55 26.94
N ILE A 373 -18.51 -17.80 28.23
CA ILE A 373 -19.14 -18.88 28.96
C ILE A 373 -19.68 -18.27 30.24
N VAL A 374 -20.64 -18.94 30.88
CA VAL A 374 -21.11 -18.60 32.23
C VAL A 374 -20.67 -19.67 33.21
N ASN A 375 -20.36 -19.29 34.45
CA ASN A 375 -20.24 -20.25 35.55
C ASN A 375 -21.53 -21.07 35.63
N ARG A 376 -21.43 -22.35 35.97
CA ARG A 376 -22.60 -23.24 35.95
C ARG A 376 -22.44 -24.46 36.84
N LEU A 377 -23.58 -25.02 37.22
CA LEU A 377 -23.70 -26.36 37.77
C LEU A 377 -23.79 -27.38 36.63
N ILE A 378 -23.09 -28.49 36.76
CA ILE A 378 -23.26 -29.65 35.89
C ILE A 378 -23.51 -30.90 36.73
N PRO A 379 -24.49 -31.74 36.36
CA PRO A 379 -24.59 -33.07 36.93
C PRO A 379 -23.42 -33.96 36.50
N SER A 380 -23.09 -34.94 37.33
CA SER A 380 -22.12 -35.99 37.03
C SER A 380 -22.62 -36.92 35.91
N GLY A 381 -21.69 -37.55 35.18
CA GLY A 381 -22.02 -38.50 34.11
C GLY A 381 -22.47 -37.87 32.78
N LEU A 382 -22.23 -36.56 32.58
CA LEU A 382 -22.54 -35.89 31.33
C LEU A 382 -21.42 -36.06 30.30
N SER A 383 -21.79 -36.31 29.05
CA SER A 383 -20.88 -36.23 27.92
C SER A 383 -20.76 -34.81 27.37
N ASP A 384 -19.63 -34.46 26.77
CA ASP A 384 -19.44 -33.21 26.02
C ASP A 384 -19.63 -31.92 26.85
N VAL A 385 -19.26 -31.96 28.13
CA VAL A 385 -19.26 -30.80 29.02
C VAL A 385 -18.31 -29.74 28.48
N ASN A 386 -18.84 -28.56 28.11
CA ASN A 386 -18.03 -27.43 27.66
C ASN A 386 -17.17 -26.82 28.78
N LEU A 387 -15.86 -26.99 28.74
CA LEU A 387 -14.95 -26.55 29.80
C LEU A 387 -14.46 -25.10 29.58
N ILE A 388 -14.10 -24.76 28.35
CA ILE A 388 -13.65 -23.41 27.97
C ILE A 388 -13.96 -23.13 26.50
N ASN A 389 -14.45 -21.92 26.23
CA ASN A 389 -14.46 -21.34 24.89
C ASN A 389 -13.21 -20.47 24.72
N LEU A 390 -12.46 -20.65 23.63
CA LEU A 390 -11.24 -19.89 23.32
C LEU A 390 -11.36 -19.27 21.93
N SER A 391 -11.15 -17.97 21.81
CA SER A 391 -11.10 -17.26 20.53
C SER A 391 -9.65 -16.96 20.17
N LEU A 392 -9.23 -17.35 18.97
CA LEU A 392 -7.89 -17.09 18.44
C LEU A 392 -7.99 -16.19 17.21
N HIS A 393 -7.37 -15.01 17.26
CA HIS A 393 -7.36 -14.02 16.19
C HIS A 393 -5.97 -13.94 15.57
N ALA A 394 -5.87 -14.26 14.28
CA ALA A 394 -4.65 -14.08 13.51
C ALA A 394 -4.50 -12.63 13.04
N LYS A 395 -3.30 -12.07 13.22
CA LYS A 395 -2.91 -10.76 12.70
C LYS A 395 -1.67 -10.89 11.85
N ASN A 396 -1.64 -10.17 10.74
CA ASN A 396 -0.49 -10.06 9.85
C ASN A 396 -0.05 -11.43 9.29
N GLY A 397 -0.99 -12.25 8.87
CA GLY A 397 -0.71 -13.52 8.20
C GLY A 397 -1.65 -14.66 8.58
N ASN A 398 -1.66 -15.71 7.75
CA ASN A 398 -2.38 -16.94 8.05
C ASN A 398 -1.58 -17.74 9.07
N ILE A 399 -2.21 -18.17 10.16
CA ILE A 399 -1.53 -18.87 11.24
C ILE A 399 -1.96 -20.33 11.28
N LYS A 400 -1.00 -21.25 11.22
CA LYS A 400 -1.21 -22.66 11.46
C LYS A 400 -0.88 -23.00 12.91
N ILE A 401 -1.88 -23.42 13.69
CA ILE A 401 -1.72 -23.85 15.08
C ILE A 401 -1.34 -25.33 15.10
N ASN A 402 -0.23 -25.64 15.79
CA ASN A 402 0.29 -27.00 15.94
C ASN A 402 0.01 -27.58 17.33
N LYS A 403 -0.08 -26.72 18.35
CA LYS A 403 -0.23 -27.13 19.75
C LYS A 403 -1.08 -26.16 20.56
N LEU A 404 -1.99 -26.72 21.37
CA LEU A 404 -2.75 -26.01 22.41
C LEU A 404 -2.63 -26.78 23.73
N THR A 405 -2.60 -26.07 24.86
CA THR A 405 -2.57 -26.68 26.20
C THR A 405 -3.55 -25.95 27.11
N PHE A 406 -4.28 -26.72 27.90
CA PHE A 406 -5.22 -26.22 28.90
C PHE A 406 -4.86 -26.82 30.26
N LYS A 407 -4.96 -26.04 31.33
CA LYS A 407 -4.65 -26.44 32.71
C LYS A 407 -5.89 -26.38 33.58
N SER A 408 -6.09 -27.39 34.41
CA SER A 408 -7.09 -27.35 35.46
C SER A 408 -6.53 -26.66 36.71
N ASP A 409 -7.34 -25.85 37.39
CA ASP A 409 -6.99 -25.31 38.71
C ASP A 409 -7.28 -26.30 39.86
N ASN A 410 -7.95 -27.42 39.58
CA ASN A 410 -8.27 -28.48 40.53
C ASN A 410 -8.06 -29.87 39.89
N PRO A 411 -6.84 -30.43 39.95
CA PRO A 411 -6.51 -31.71 39.32
C PRO A 411 -7.15 -32.92 40.02
N SER A 412 -7.80 -32.73 41.17
CA SER A 412 -8.53 -33.81 41.85
C SER A 412 -9.78 -34.24 41.07
N ILE A 413 -10.22 -33.40 40.12
CA ILE A 413 -11.39 -33.68 39.29
C ILE A 413 -10.97 -34.45 38.03
N VAL A 414 -11.33 -35.74 38.00
CA VAL A 414 -11.02 -36.65 36.89
C VAL A 414 -12.07 -36.55 35.78
N LEU A 415 -11.74 -35.85 34.71
CA LEU A 415 -12.53 -35.84 33.47
C LEU A 415 -11.94 -36.81 32.44
N ASP A 416 -12.76 -37.26 31.50
CA ASP A 416 -12.33 -38.19 30.45
C ASP A 416 -12.72 -37.67 29.05
N ASN A 417 -12.20 -38.30 27.99
CA ASN A 417 -12.58 -38.05 26.59
C ASN A 417 -12.48 -36.58 26.16
N PHE A 418 -11.38 -35.91 26.50
CA PHE A 418 -11.13 -34.54 26.08
C PHE A 418 -11.16 -34.40 24.55
N ARG A 419 -11.95 -33.44 24.08
CA ARG A 419 -12.17 -33.15 22.67
C ARG A 419 -12.11 -31.65 22.43
N LEU A 420 -11.52 -31.26 21.32
CA LEU A 420 -11.46 -29.88 20.88
C LEU A 420 -12.34 -29.72 19.65
N PHE A 421 -13.19 -28.68 19.64
CA PHE A 421 -14.15 -28.41 18.58
C PHE A 421 -13.89 -27.08 17.88
N VAL A 422 -14.17 -27.03 16.58
CA VAL A 422 -14.43 -25.81 15.80
C VAL A 422 -15.87 -25.87 15.33
N GLY A 423 -16.72 -24.99 15.87
CA GLY A 423 -18.18 -25.11 15.69
C GLY A 423 -18.69 -26.46 16.21
N THR A 424 -19.23 -27.29 15.31
CA THR A 424 -19.72 -28.64 15.61
C THR A 424 -18.73 -29.76 15.25
N THR A 425 -17.60 -29.44 14.61
CA THR A 425 -16.62 -30.44 14.16
C THR A 425 -15.56 -30.68 15.23
N VAL A 426 -15.34 -31.95 15.58
CA VAL A 426 -14.20 -32.37 16.41
C VAL A 426 -12.93 -32.27 15.56
N ILE A 427 -11.98 -31.45 16.01
CA ILE A 427 -10.69 -31.25 15.34
C ILE A 427 -9.56 -32.07 15.97
N SER A 428 -9.73 -32.47 17.24
CA SER A 428 -8.83 -33.40 17.92
C SER A 428 -9.56 -34.08 19.08
N SER A 429 -9.30 -35.36 19.28
CA SER A 429 -9.76 -36.15 20.44
C SER A 429 -8.57 -36.76 21.16
N GLY A 430 -8.74 -37.12 22.44
CA GLY A 430 -7.73 -37.84 23.20
C GLY A 430 -6.54 -36.96 23.59
N GLY A 431 -6.79 -35.71 23.99
CA GLY A 431 -5.77 -34.91 24.64
C GLY A 431 -5.21 -35.72 25.82
N GLU A 432 -3.90 -35.92 25.87
CA GLU A 432 -3.26 -36.63 26.98
C GLU A 432 -3.50 -35.82 28.25
N TYR A 433 -4.44 -36.27 29.10
CA TYR A 433 -4.55 -35.75 30.46
C TYR A 433 -3.34 -36.28 31.21
N ASN A 434 -2.28 -35.50 31.24
CA ASN A 434 -1.12 -35.85 32.04
C ASN A 434 -1.52 -35.62 33.50
N PHE A 435 -1.16 -36.55 34.39
CA PHE A 435 -1.40 -36.42 35.84
C PHE A 435 -0.83 -35.10 36.42
N SER A 436 0.03 -34.42 35.65
CA SER A 436 -0.04 -32.99 35.27
C SER A 436 -0.94 -32.05 36.07
N ASP A 437 -2.24 -32.09 35.75
CA ASP A 437 -3.21 -30.96 35.72
C ASP A 437 -3.50 -30.39 34.33
N SER A 438 -2.94 -30.94 33.24
CA SER A 438 -3.05 -30.34 31.91
C SER A 438 -3.49 -31.31 30.82
N VAL A 439 -4.19 -30.75 29.83
CA VAL A 439 -4.63 -31.42 28.61
C VAL A 439 -3.92 -30.77 27.44
N MET A 440 -3.16 -31.58 26.70
CA MET A 440 -2.37 -31.12 25.57
C MET A 440 -2.91 -31.69 24.26
N PHE A 441 -3.14 -30.81 23.28
CA PHE A 441 -3.47 -31.18 21.91
C PHE A 441 -2.29 -30.83 21.01
N ASN A 442 -1.59 -31.84 20.52
CA ASN A 442 -0.42 -31.72 19.63
C ASN A 442 -0.75 -32.14 18.20
N GLY A 443 0.11 -31.78 17.25
CA GLY A 443 -0.04 -32.19 15.85
C GLY A 443 -1.25 -31.58 15.16
N LEU A 444 -1.78 -30.48 15.70
CA LEU A 444 -2.90 -29.75 15.12
C LEU A 444 -2.52 -29.22 13.73
N ASN A 445 -3.51 -29.14 12.83
CA ASN A 445 -3.37 -28.56 11.49
C ASN A 445 -4.45 -27.50 11.26
N LEU A 446 -4.69 -26.66 12.26
CA LEU A 446 -5.73 -25.64 12.23
C LEU A 446 -5.17 -24.37 11.61
N ILE A 447 -5.83 -23.85 10.58
CA ILE A 447 -5.47 -22.57 9.97
C ILE A 447 -6.44 -21.52 10.49
N VAL A 448 -5.90 -20.44 11.04
CA VAL A 448 -6.60 -19.18 11.32
C VAL A 448 -6.23 -18.20 10.20
N PRO A 449 -7.13 -17.92 9.25
CA PRO A 449 -6.85 -16.96 8.19
C PRO A 449 -6.55 -15.56 8.73
N ASP A 450 -5.73 -14.79 8.02
CA ASP A 450 -5.36 -13.43 8.40
C ASP A 450 -6.59 -12.55 8.67
N ASN A 451 -6.54 -11.78 9.76
CA ASN A 451 -7.61 -10.89 10.22
C ASN A 451 -8.96 -11.59 10.47
N THR A 452 -8.94 -12.88 10.77
CA THR A 452 -10.14 -13.64 11.18
C THR A 452 -10.02 -14.18 12.60
N VAL A 453 -11.16 -14.59 13.17
CA VAL A 453 -11.26 -15.20 14.49
C VAL A 453 -11.69 -16.66 14.35
N LEU A 454 -10.92 -17.57 14.94
CA LEU A 454 -11.28 -18.97 15.11
C LEU A 454 -11.79 -19.18 16.54
N ASN A 455 -13.03 -19.66 16.68
CA ASN A 455 -13.61 -20.02 17.97
C ASN A 455 -13.46 -21.52 18.21
N LEU A 456 -12.79 -21.84 19.31
CA LEU A 456 -12.55 -23.18 19.80
C LEU A 456 -13.39 -23.45 21.04
N ARG A 457 -13.80 -24.71 21.18
CA ARG A 457 -14.51 -25.19 22.36
C ARG A 457 -13.83 -26.45 22.87
N LEU A 458 -13.30 -26.40 24.09
CA LEU A 458 -12.80 -27.57 24.81
C LEU A 458 -13.96 -28.25 25.51
N VAL A 459 -14.12 -29.56 25.32
CA VAL A 459 -15.08 -30.36 26.06
C VAL A 459 -14.44 -31.60 26.65
N ALA A 460 -15.07 -32.17 27.66
CA ALA A 460 -14.75 -33.48 28.22
C ALA A 460 -16.03 -34.15 28.73
N ASP A 461 -15.94 -35.43 29.07
CA ASP A 461 -16.99 -36.15 29.75
C ASP A 461 -16.74 -36.10 31.26
N SER A 462 -17.79 -35.83 32.05
CA SER A 462 -17.73 -36.00 33.50
C SER A 462 -17.97 -37.46 33.85
N LEU A 463 -17.10 -38.06 34.66
CA LEU A 463 -17.25 -39.46 35.05
C LEU A 463 -18.38 -39.65 36.09
N PRO A 464 -19.08 -40.80 36.13
CA PRO A 464 -20.22 -40.98 37.05
C PRO A 464 -19.86 -41.24 38.53
N ILE A 465 -18.59 -41.19 38.97
CA ILE A 465 -18.19 -41.83 40.24
C ILE A 465 -17.07 -41.08 40.97
N ASN A 466 -17.24 -40.92 42.29
CA ASN A 466 -16.29 -40.42 43.31
C ASN A 466 -16.02 -38.90 43.39
N PHE A 467 -16.80 -38.05 42.73
CA PHE A 467 -16.71 -36.62 43.01
C PHE A 467 -17.31 -36.29 44.38
N ILE A 468 -16.60 -35.48 45.17
CA ILE A 468 -17.22 -34.74 46.27
C ILE A 468 -18.14 -33.72 45.60
N SER A 469 -19.45 -33.89 45.76
CA SER A 469 -20.40 -32.92 45.20
C SER A 469 -20.10 -31.52 45.73
N GLY A 470 -20.18 -30.53 44.86
CA GLY A 470 -19.88 -29.14 45.16
C GLY A 470 -18.43 -28.74 44.94
N GLU A 471 -17.56 -29.69 44.61
CA GLU A 471 -16.23 -29.37 44.10
C GLU A 471 -16.34 -28.54 42.83
N SER A 472 -15.46 -27.54 42.77
CA SER A 472 -15.37 -26.64 41.64
C SER A 472 -14.00 -26.73 41.01
N PHE A 473 -13.99 -26.53 39.69
CA PHE A 473 -12.78 -26.47 38.91
C PHE A 473 -12.98 -25.54 37.73
N ARG A 474 -11.88 -25.21 37.08
CA ARG A 474 -11.81 -24.37 35.91
C ARG A 474 -10.71 -24.90 35.01
N PHE A 475 -10.88 -24.73 33.70
CA PHE A 475 -9.83 -24.97 32.73
C PHE A 475 -9.36 -23.64 32.15
N ASP A 476 -8.07 -23.37 32.31
CA ASP A 476 -7.41 -22.17 31.82
C ASP A 476 -6.59 -22.52 30.58
N PHE A 477 -6.57 -21.66 29.57
CA PHE A 477 -5.68 -21.84 28.43
C PHE A 477 -4.27 -21.36 28.79
N ASP A 478 -3.27 -22.23 28.60
CA ASP A 478 -1.87 -21.96 28.91
C ASP A 478 -1.10 -21.44 27.68
N PRO A 479 -0.87 -20.12 27.59
CA PRO A 479 -0.17 -19.53 26.45
C PRO A 479 1.31 -19.89 26.40
N THR A 480 1.92 -20.35 27.51
CA THR A 480 3.35 -20.69 27.57
C THR A 480 3.68 -21.99 26.83
N SER A 481 2.68 -22.85 26.63
CA SER A 481 2.78 -24.13 25.93
C SER A 481 2.13 -24.08 24.53
N PHE A 482 1.80 -22.88 24.04
CA PHE A 482 1.27 -22.64 22.69
C PHE A 482 2.35 -22.80 21.61
N SER A 483 2.01 -23.45 20.50
CA SER A 483 2.86 -23.47 19.31
C SER A 483 2.05 -23.27 18.04
N ALA A 484 2.45 -22.28 17.26
CA ALA A 484 1.93 -22.02 15.93
C ALA A 484 3.06 -21.57 15.00
N ILE A 485 2.80 -21.66 13.70
CA ILE A 485 3.67 -21.14 12.65
C ILE A 485 2.85 -20.28 11.69
N GLU A 486 3.46 -19.29 11.06
CA GLU A 486 2.83 -18.63 9.93
C GLU A 486 2.87 -19.57 8.71
N ALA A 487 1.72 -19.72 8.06
CA ALA A 487 1.48 -20.80 7.12
C ALA A 487 2.35 -20.71 5.85
N SER A 488 2.79 -19.51 5.46
CA SER A 488 3.56 -19.27 4.24
C SER A 488 5.07 -19.42 4.47
N SER A 489 5.56 -18.92 5.60
CA SER A 489 6.98 -18.82 5.95
C SER A 489 7.49 -19.96 6.81
N GLY A 490 6.60 -20.63 7.54
CA GLY A 490 6.95 -21.65 8.54
C GLY A 490 7.59 -21.09 9.82
N ASN A 491 7.67 -19.76 9.95
CA ASN A 491 8.23 -19.14 11.15
C ASN A 491 7.35 -19.37 12.36
N SER A 492 7.97 -19.57 13.52
CA SER A 492 7.25 -19.67 14.80
C SER A 492 6.50 -18.38 15.13
N VAL A 493 5.27 -18.52 15.60
CA VAL A 493 4.39 -17.43 16.01
C VAL A 493 4.03 -17.60 17.47
N GLY A 494 4.36 -16.60 18.28
CA GLY A 494 3.93 -16.51 19.68
C GLY A 494 2.58 -15.82 19.82
N ILE A 495 2.02 -15.87 21.03
CA ILE A 495 0.84 -15.07 21.37
C ILE A 495 1.31 -13.68 21.80
N TYR A 496 0.75 -12.64 21.18
CA TYR A 496 1.24 -11.27 21.35
C TYR A 496 0.78 -10.62 22.68
N GLU A 497 -0.36 -11.02 23.26
CA GLU A 497 -0.92 -10.40 24.47
C GLU A 497 -1.25 -11.35 25.63
N ALA A 498 -1.10 -12.67 25.47
CA ALA A 498 -1.38 -13.61 26.55
C ALA A 498 -0.15 -13.82 27.45
N SER A 499 0.41 -12.73 28.00
CA SER A 499 1.44 -12.88 29.04
C SER A 499 0.87 -13.47 30.33
N SER A 500 -0.46 -13.44 30.50
CA SER A 500 -1.19 -14.15 31.55
C SER A 500 -2.02 -15.29 30.97
N THR A 501 -2.15 -16.35 31.76
CA THR A 501 -3.08 -17.46 31.52
C THR A 501 -4.48 -16.92 31.25
N ILE A 502 -5.14 -17.42 30.20
CA ILE A 502 -6.54 -17.06 29.93
C ILE A 502 -7.40 -17.93 30.82
N ILE A 503 -7.94 -17.27 31.85
CA ILE A 503 -8.75 -17.88 32.88
C ILE A 503 -10.08 -18.35 32.28
N GLY A 504 -10.44 -19.61 32.50
CA GLY A 504 -11.75 -20.17 32.12
C GLY A 504 -12.87 -19.72 33.05
N ASN A 505 -13.97 -20.48 33.09
CA ASN A 505 -14.98 -20.29 34.12
C ASN A 505 -14.97 -21.40 35.15
N GLN A 506 -15.45 -21.06 36.33
CA GLN A 506 -15.68 -22.03 37.38
C GLN A 506 -16.90 -22.90 37.03
N ILE A 507 -16.68 -24.20 37.04
CA ILE A 507 -17.68 -25.24 36.87
C ILE A 507 -17.76 -25.98 38.19
N THR A 508 -18.98 -26.11 38.72
CA THR A 508 -19.24 -26.86 39.96
C THR A 508 -19.96 -28.16 39.60
N ILE A 509 -19.38 -29.29 39.99
CA ILE A 509 -19.97 -30.60 39.73
C ILE A 509 -20.91 -30.95 40.89
N ARG A 510 -22.11 -31.41 40.55
CA ARG A 510 -23.07 -31.97 41.50
C ARG A 510 -23.46 -33.37 41.05
N LYS A 511 -23.91 -34.20 41.98
CA LYS A 511 -24.47 -35.53 41.66
C LYS A 511 -25.73 -35.39 40.81
N SER A 512 -26.61 -34.48 41.22
CA SER A 512 -27.82 -34.06 40.49
C SER A 512 -28.03 -32.56 40.63
N THR A 513 -28.80 -31.97 39.72
CA THR A 513 -29.17 -30.56 39.73
C THR A 513 -30.67 -30.38 39.50
N PRO A 514 -31.34 -29.50 40.27
CA PRO A 514 -32.74 -29.20 40.05
C PRO A 514 -32.93 -28.38 38.78
N ILE A 515 -34.08 -28.57 38.14
CA ILE A 515 -34.60 -27.66 37.11
C ILE A 515 -35.96 -27.16 37.59
N ILE A 516 -36.11 -25.83 37.64
CA ILE A 516 -37.39 -25.18 37.93
C ILE A 516 -38.03 -24.75 36.62
N SER A 517 -39.33 -25.00 36.47
CA SER A 517 -40.10 -24.52 35.32
C SER A 517 -41.49 -24.12 35.77
N THR A 518 -42.07 -23.08 35.18
CA THR A 518 -43.48 -22.73 35.40
C THR A 518 -44.37 -23.54 34.47
N SER A 519 -45.57 -23.87 34.95
CA SER A 519 -46.57 -24.59 34.17
C SER A 519 -47.78 -23.71 33.92
N GLN A 520 -48.48 -23.97 32.80
CA GLN A 520 -49.70 -23.23 32.47
C GLN A 520 -50.78 -23.45 33.54
N GLN A 521 -51.44 -22.37 33.93
CA GLN A 521 -52.62 -22.36 34.78
C GLN A 521 -53.60 -21.27 34.32
N SER A 522 -54.70 -21.07 35.06
CA SER A 522 -55.66 -19.99 34.78
C SER A 522 -54.98 -18.64 34.93
N SER A 523 -55.15 -17.74 33.96
CA SER A 523 -54.67 -16.35 34.04
C SER A 523 -55.71 -15.40 34.62
N VAL A 524 -56.83 -15.92 35.11
CA VAL A 524 -57.97 -15.12 35.60
C VAL A 524 -57.83 -14.90 37.10
N LEU A 525 -57.90 -13.64 37.51
CA LEU A 525 -57.94 -13.22 38.91
C LEU A 525 -59.40 -13.04 39.35
N ILE A 526 -59.81 -13.73 40.41
CA ILE A 526 -61.13 -13.61 41.01
C ILE A 526 -61.04 -13.35 42.51
N ASN A 527 -62.09 -12.83 43.13
CA ASN A 527 -62.18 -12.84 44.59
C ASN A 527 -62.28 -14.30 45.08
N GLY A 528 -61.53 -14.65 46.12
CA GLY A 528 -61.45 -16.01 46.66
C GLY A 528 -60.06 -16.63 46.57
N ASN A 529 -60.00 -17.97 46.64
CA ASN A 529 -58.74 -18.70 46.54
C ASN A 529 -58.27 -18.76 45.08
N ASN A 530 -57.08 -18.23 44.80
CA ASN A 530 -56.46 -18.22 43.49
C ASN A 530 -55.14 -19.00 43.54
N ASP A 531 -54.84 -19.74 42.47
CA ASP A 531 -53.54 -20.35 42.24
C ASP A 531 -52.61 -19.31 41.64
N LEU A 532 -51.74 -18.73 42.45
CA LEU A 532 -50.89 -17.60 42.07
C LEU A 532 -49.77 -18.02 41.10
N ILE A 533 -49.16 -19.18 41.34
CA ILE A 533 -48.16 -19.77 40.44
C ILE A 533 -48.16 -21.29 40.57
N ARG A 534 -47.98 -21.97 39.43
CA ARG A 534 -47.69 -23.40 39.34
C ARG A 534 -46.31 -23.61 38.77
N PHE A 535 -45.48 -24.39 39.46
CA PHE A 535 -44.12 -24.69 39.03
C PHE A 535 -43.75 -26.15 39.27
N ASN A 536 -42.84 -26.68 38.46
CA ASN A 536 -42.26 -28.00 38.64
C ASN A 536 -40.86 -27.86 39.23
N VAL A 537 -40.54 -28.73 40.17
CA VAL A 537 -39.16 -29.02 40.55
C VAL A 537 -38.82 -30.38 39.96
N VAL A 538 -37.79 -30.42 39.11
CA VAL A 538 -37.37 -31.62 38.39
C VAL A 538 -36.01 -32.05 38.91
N ALA A 539 -35.86 -33.34 39.25
CA ALA A 539 -34.55 -33.97 39.43
C ALA A 539 -34.06 -34.46 38.07
N ASP A 540 -32.82 -34.15 37.70
CA ASP A 540 -32.25 -34.71 36.49
C ASP A 540 -32.08 -36.25 36.58
N ALA A 541 -31.76 -36.88 35.45
CA ALA A 541 -31.59 -38.33 35.41
C ALA A 541 -30.32 -38.83 36.15
N ALA A 542 -29.42 -37.93 36.56
CA ALA A 542 -28.16 -38.29 37.20
C ALA A 542 -28.33 -38.64 38.68
N GLY A 543 -29.36 -38.13 39.34
CA GLY A 543 -29.66 -38.47 40.73
C GLY A 543 -30.94 -37.85 41.25
N SER A 544 -31.33 -38.29 42.44
CA SER A 544 -32.43 -37.68 43.18
C SER A 544 -31.98 -36.37 43.82
N ILE A 545 -32.94 -35.49 44.12
CA ILE A 545 -32.71 -34.28 44.90
C ILE A 545 -33.68 -34.23 46.08
N ALA A 546 -33.34 -33.42 47.07
CA ALA A 546 -34.27 -32.96 48.08
C ALA A 546 -34.29 -31.43 48.10
N TRP A 547 -35.41 -30.79 48.43
CA TRP A 547 -35.43 -29.35 48.68
C TRP A 547 -36.19 -29.00 49.96
N LYS A 548 -35.79 -27.88 50.58
CA LYS A 548 -36.23 -27.50 51.93
C LYS A 548 -36.84 -26.11 51.99
N LYS A 549 -36.34 -25.19 51.18
CA LYS A 549 -36.78 -23.78 51.17
C LYS A 549 -36.89 -23.27 49.75
N ILE A 550 -37.92 -22.45 49.49
CA ILE A 550 -38.09 -21.71 48.24
C ILE A 550 -38.69 -20.34 48.52
N THR A 551 -38.19 -19.31 47.85
CA THR A 551 -38.67 -17.94 47.93
C THR A 551 -39.32 -17.56 46.62
N LEU A 552 -40.53 -17.03 46.69
CA LEU A 552 -41.26 -16.47 45.57
C LEU A 552 -41.37 -14.96 45.76
N ASN A 553 -41.35 -14.18 44.69
CA ASN A 553 -41.73 -12.78 44.73
C ASN A 553 -43.15 -12.66 44.21
N TYR A 554 -43.99 -11.85 44.87
CA TYR A 554 -45.29 -11.46 44.35
C TYR A 554 -45.47 -9.96 44.38
N GLN A 555 -46.25 -9.46 43.41
CA GLN A 555 -46.60 -8.05 43.28
C GLN A 555 -48.08 -7.94 42.92
N THR A 556 -48.78 -7.01 43.56
CA THR A 556 -50.19 -6.72 43.31
C THR A 556 -50.33 -5.35 42.64
N SER A 557 -51.35 -5.18 41.79
CA SER A 557 -51.77 -3.85 41.36
C SER A 557 -52.86 -3.31 42.30
N GLY A 558 -52.72 -2.06 42.75
CA GLY A 558 -53.70 -1.45 43.65
C GLY A 558 -53.69 -2.06 45.06
N ASN A 559 -54.80 -1.93 45.79
CA ASN A 559 -54.92 -2.36 47.19
C ASN A 559 -55.52 -3.77 47.32
N LEU A 560 -55.02 -4.75 46.56
CA LEU A 560 -55.46 -6.14 46.73
C LEU A 560 -55.00 -6.67 48.09
N ASP A 561 -55.94 -7.20 48.88
CA ASP A 561 -55.61 -7.96 50.09
C ASP A 561 -55.33 -9.42 49.69
N THR A 562 -54.05 -9.80 49.76
CA THR A 562 -53.57 -11.16 49.53
C THR A 562 -53.14 -11.78 50.86
N SER A 563 -53.84 -12.81 51.30
CA SER A 563 -53.61 -13.46 52.59
C SER A 563 -53.76 -14.99 52.50
N ASN A 564 -53.46 -15.70 53.60
CA ASN A 564 -53.61 -17.17 53.69
C ASN A 564 -52.89 -17.92 52.55
N PHE A 565 -51.63 -17.56 52.30
CA PHE A 565 -50.77 -18.25 51.36
C PHE A 565 -50.60 -19.73 51.76
N ARG A 566 -50.66 -20.64 50.77
CA ARG A 566 -50.53 -22.09 50.95
C ARG A 566 -49.75 -22.70 49.80
N LEU A 567 -48.88 -23.66 50.09
CA LEU A 567 -48.19 -24.47 49.09
C LEU A 567 -48.82 -25.87 49.03
N TYR A 568 -49.10 -26.35 47.82
CA TYR A 568 -49.63 -27.69 47.55
C TYR A 568 -48.66 -28.47 46.67
N SER A 569 -48.47 -29.77 46.95
CA SER A 569 -47.86 -30.72 46.01
C SER A 569 -48.99 -31.41 45.25
N LEU A 570 -49.13 -31.13 43.95
CA LEU A 570 -50.11 -31.80 43.10
C LEU A 570 -49.73 -33.26 42.81
N SER A 571 -48.43 -33.56 42.85
CA SER A 571 -47.92 -34.90 42.55
C SER A 571 -48.30 -35.92 43.63
N ASP A 572 -48.38 -35.48 44.88
CA ASP A 572 -48.71 -36.34 46.01
C ASP A 572 -50.19 -36.18 46.46
N GLY A 573 -50.90 -35.15 45.97
CA GLY A 573 -52.30 -34.87 46.31
C GLY A 573 -52.49 -34.29 47.72
N TYR A 574 -51.41 -33.90 48.39
CA TYR A 574 -51.43 -33.36 49.75
C TYR A 574 -51.09 -31.86 49.76
N SER A 575 -51.81 -31.12 50.60
CA SER A 575 -51.36 -29.78 51.00
C SER A 575 -50.15 -29.95 51.90
N LEU A 576 -49.08 -29.18 51.63
CA LEU A 576 -47.94 -29.09 52.51
C LEU A 576 -48.33 -28.16 53.67
N THR A 577 -49.40 -28.49 54.39
CA THR A 577 -50.06 -27.63 55.40
C THR A 577 -49.13 -27.19 56.53
N ASP A 578 -48.06 -27.94 56.73
CA ASP A 578 -47.09 -27.69 57.79
C ASP A 578 -45.89 -26.87 57.30
N ALA A 579 -45.90 -26.38 56.05
CA ALA A 579 -44.89 -25.45 55.55
C ALA A 579 -44.96 -24.12 56.30
N ASN A 580 -43.82 -23.65 56.76
CA ASN A 580 -43.68 -22.33 57.36
C ASN A 580 -43.63 -21.30 56.23
N ILE A 581 -44.72 -20.54 56.07
CA ILE A 581 -44.83 -19.48 55.05
C ILE A 581 -44.69 -18.13 55.73
N THR A 582 -43.64 -17.39 55.36
CA THR A 582 -43.39 -16.02 55.83
C THR A 582 -43.48 -15.05 54.67
N VAL A 583 -44.39 -14.07 54.77
CA VAL A 583 -44.51 -12.98 53.80
C VAL A 583 -43.75 -11.76 54.31
N GLN A 584 -42.77 -11.31 53.54
CA GLN A 584 -41.94 -10.15 53.87
C GLN A 584 -42.54 -8.85 53.31
N PRO A 585 -42.23 -7.68 53.92
CA PRO A 585 -42.74 -6.38 53.45
C PRO A 585 -42.34 -6.02 52.01
N ASN A 586 -41.30 -6.63 51.46
CA ASN A 586 -40.82 -6.43 50.09
C ASN A 586 -41.58 -7.28 49.05
N GLY A 587 -42.60 -8.03 49.45
CA GLY A 587 -43.35 -8.94 48.58
C GLY A 587 -42.70 -10.30 48.38
N ASP A 588 -41.69 -10.68 49.18
CA ASP A 588 -41.15 -12.03 49.15
C ASP A 588 -42.00 -12.97 50.01
N ILE A 589 -42.30 -14.15 49.47
CA ILE A 589 -42.97 -15.26 50.15
C ILE A 589 -41.93 -16.35 50.33
N ILE A 590 -41.45 -16.50 51.55
CA ILE A 590 -40.50 -17.56 51.92
C ILE A 590 -41.30 -18.76 52.38
N VAL A 591 -41.13 -19.88 51.68
CA VAL A 591 -41.73 -21.16 52.03
C VAL A 591 -40.61 -22.10 52.50
N GLU A 592 -40.68 -22.52 53.76
CA GLU A 592 -39.76 -23.49 54.36
C GLU A 592 -40.53 -24.73 54.81
N LEU A 593 -40.11 -25.90 54.34
CA LEU A 593 -40.79 -27.15 54.64
C LEU A 593 -40.32 -27.73 55.99
N PRO A 594 -41.21 -28.33 56.81
CA PRO A 594 -40.84 -28.92 58.10
C PRO A 594 -39.96 -30.17 57.92
N ASN A 595 -40.18 -30.91 56.83
CA ASN A 595 -39.32 -31.98 56.32
C ASN A 595 -38.93 -31.63 54.89
N GLU A 596 -37.75 -32.05 54.44
CA GLU A 596 -37.38 -31.89 53.03
C GLU A 596 -38.35 -32.66 52.12
N ASP A 597 -38.56 -32.18 50.90
CA ASP A 597 -39.32 -32.89 49.90
C ASP A 597 -38.39 -33.56 48.89
N TYR A 598 -38.56 -34.87 48.74
CA TYR A 598 -37.71 -35.75 47.93
C TYR A 598 -38.27 -35.91 46.52
N ILE A 599 -37.40 -35.80 45.52
CA ILE A 599 -37.74 -35.97 44.11
C ILE A 599 -36.78 -37.00 43.51
N SER A 600 -37.34 -38.09 42.99
CA SER A 600 -36.56 -39.21 42.45
C SER A 600 -35.85 -38.82 41.14
N ALA A 601 -34.68 -39.40 40.88
CA ALA A 601 -33.93 -39.19 39.64
C ALA A 601 -34.80 -39.30 38.37
N GLY A 602 -34.69 -38.33 37.47
CA GLY A 602 -35.43 -38.26 36.21
C GLY A 602 -36.93 -37.99 36.34
N THR A 603 -37.42 -37.67 37.56
CA THR A 603 -38.82 -37.35 37.81
C THR A 603 -39.02 -35.89 38.20
N TYR A 604 -40.26 -35.46 38.33
CA TYR A 604 -40.61 -34.12 38.77
C TYR A 604 -41.79 -34.13 39.72
N LYS A 605 -41.86 -33.10 40.57
CA LYS A 605 -43.05 -32.77 41.35
C LYS A 605 -43.59 -31.40 40.94
N THR A 606 -44.92 -31.28 40.88
CA THR A 606 -45.61 -30.03 40.57
C THR A 606 -46.15 -29.41 41.85
N TYR A 607 -45.84 -28.12 42.05
CA TYR A 607 -46.27 -27.34 43.19
C TYR A 607 -47.18 -26.19 42.75
N ILE A 608 -48.12 -25.84 43.63
CA ILE A 608 -48.97 -24.65 43.49
C ILE A 608 -48.81 -23.80 44.74
N LEU A 609 -48.50 -22.52 44.55
CA LEU A 609 -48.72 -21.50 45.57
C LEU A 609 -50.10 -20.88 45.34
N SER A 610 -51.02 -21.05 46.29
CA SER A 610 -52.32 -20.40 46.28
C SER A 610 -52.44 -19.36 47.39
N ALA A 611 -53.31 -18.36 47.21
CA ALA A 611 -53.66 -17.39 48.24
C ALA A 611 -55.13 -16.99 48.15
N MET A 612 -55.67 -16.50 49.26
CA MET A 612 -56.94 -15.78 49.27
C MET A 612 -56.69 -14.36 48.74
N VAL A 613 -57.46 -13.96 47.73
CA VAL A 613 -57.43 -12.61 47.15
C VAL A 613 -58.78 -11.95 47.35
N ASN A 614 -58.80 -10.77 47.96
CA ASN A 614 -59.99 -9.94 48.13
C ASN A 614 -59.84 -8.62 47.36
N ASP A 615 -60.97 -7.91 47.21
CA ASP A 615 -61.06 -6.59 46.57
C ASP A 615 -60.60 -6.55 45.11
N VAL A 616 -60.80 -7.66 44.39
CA VAL A 616 -60.54 -7.74 42.96
C VAL A 616 -61.52 -6.85 42.18
N ILE A 617 -60.97 -5.88 41.45
CA ILE A 617 -61.69 -4.96 40.56
C ILE A 617 -61.11 -5.02 39.14
N THR A 618 -61.79 -4.40 38.16
CA THR A 618 -61.28 -4.34 36.78
C THR A 618 -59.88 -3.71 36.73
N GLY A 619 -58.94 -4.41 36.09
CA GLY A 619 -57.53 -4.00 36.01
C GLY A 619 -56.67 -4.46 37.18
N SER A 620 -57.23 -5.16 38.17
CA SER A 620 -56.46 -5.85 39.21
C SER A 620 -55.61 -6.97 38.61
N ALA A 621 -54.37 -7.07 39.08
CA ALA A 621 -53.41 -8.08 38.70
C ALA A 621 -52.58 -8.56 39.89
N VAL A 622 -52.23 -9.85 39.88
CA VAL A 622 -51.22 -10.43 40.77
C VAL A 622 -50.15 -11.07 39.90
N SER A 623 -48.92 -10.60 40.03
CA SER A 623 -47.74 -11.17 39.41
C SER A 623 -46.99 -12.01 40.43
N THR A 624 -46.53 -13.20 40.06
CA THR A 624 -45.74 -14.08 40.95
C THR A 624 -44.62 -14.75 40.17
N GLN A 625 -43.44 -14.90 40.79
CA GLN A 625 -42.24 -15.47 40.19
C GLN A 625 -41.46 -16.25 41.24
N VAL A 626 -40.86 -17.40 40.88
CA VAL A 626 -39.89 -18.06 41.76
C VAL A 626 -38.57 -17.29 41.68
N LYS A 627 -38.05 -16.84 42.83
CA LYS A 627 -36.80 -16.06 42.86
C LYS A 627 -35.61 -16.96 42.59
N GLY A 628 -34.69 -16.45 41.78
CA GLY A 628 -33.33 -16.96 41.73
C GLY A 628 -32.44 -16.26 42.74
N SER A 629 -31.18 -16.63 42.71
CA SER A 629 -30.18 -16.12 43.64
C SER A 629 -29.11 -15.33 42.92
N ILE A 630 -28.49 -14.42 43.66
CA ILE A 630 -27.41 -13.58 43.14
C ILE A 630 -26.15 -13.96 43.90
N GLY A 631 -25.20 -14.60 43.22
CA GLY A 631 -23.94 -14.98 43.84
C GLY A 631 -23.19 -16.07 43.07
N ASN A 632 -22.02 -16.42 43.62
CA ASN A 632 -21.34 -17.66 43.26
C ASN A 632 -22.04 -18.81 43.99
N PRO A 633 -22.09 -20.02 43.41
CA PRO A 633 -22.70 -21.18 44.03
C PRO A 633 -21.97 -21.43 45.34
N GLY A 634 -22.74 -21.44 46.42
CA GLY A 634 -22.22 -21.81 47.73
C GLY A 634 -21.51 -23.16 47.64
N THR A 635 -20.34 -23.24 48.29
CA THR A 635 -19.76 -24.53 48.64
C THR A 635 -20.82 -25.35 49.37
N ALA A 636 -20.92 -26.64 49.05
CA ALA A 636 -21.86 -27.53 49.72
C ALA A 636 -21.70 -27.41 51.24
N SER A 637 -22.80 -27.15 51.96
CA SER A 637 -22.78 -26.89 53.39
C SER A 637 -23.91 -27.62 54.10
N ALA A 638 -23.92 -27.55 55.43
CA ALA A 638 -25.12 -27.88 56.19
C ALA A 638 -26.27 -26.95 55.79
N TYR A 639 -27.50 -27.41 55.97
CA TYR A 639 -28.69 -26.60 55.78
C TYR A 639 -28.64 -25.37 56.68
N ASP A 640 -28.90 -24.20 56.12
CA ASP A 640 -29.05 -22.94 56.84
C ASP A 640 -30.24 -22.17 56.26
N SER A 641 -31.25 -21.95 57.10
CA SER A 641 -32.47 -21.25 56.71
C SER A 641 -32.25 -19.77 56.40
N SER A 642 -31.14 -19.18 56.85
CA SER A 642 -30.75 -17.81 56.53
C SER A 642 -30.14 -17.66 55.14
N ILE A 643 -29.75 -18.77 54.51
CA ILE A 643 -29.07 -18.78 53.22
C ILE A 643 -30.10 -18.91 52.11
N ASP A 644 -30.18 -17.86 51.29
CA ASP A 644 -30.62 -17.88 49.90
C ASP A 644 -32.11 -18.17 49.55
N ASN A 645 -32.48 -18.04 48.27
CA ASN A 645 -33.86 -18.10 47.76
C ASN A 645 -34.36 -19.51 47.42
N PHE A 646 -33.50 -20.49 47.18
CA PHE A 646 -33.90 -21.88 47.00
C PHE A 646 -32.81 -22.79 47.58
N VAL A 647 -33.17 -23.61 48.55
CA VAL A 647 -32.21 -24.46 49.27
C VAL A 647 -32.56 -25.92 49.02
N TRP A 648 -31.60 -26.64 48.47
CA TRP A 648 -31.76 -28.00 47.98
C TRP A 648 -30.51 -28.84 48.23
N SER A 649 -30.64 -30.16 48.18
CA SER A 649 -29.53 -31.11 48.28
C SER A 649 -29.59 -32.09 47.12
N ASP A 650 -28.41 -32.48 46.62
CA ASP A 650 -28.27 -33.54 45.62
C ASP A 650 -28.11 -34.94 46.23
N LEU A 651 -28.27 -35.05 47.55
CA LEU A 651 -28.21 -36.30 48.31
C LEU A 651 -26.90 -37.05 48.05
N SER A 652 -25.80 -36.30 47.97
CA SER A 652 -24.46 -36.83 47.71
C SER A 652 -23.73 -37.25 48.98
N ALA A 653 -24.14 -36.76 50.16
CA ALA A 653 -23.59 -37.24 51.42
C ALA A 653 -23.97 -38.72 51.65
N SER A 654 -23.04 -39.50 52.22
CA SER A 654 -23.31 -40.91 52.57
C SER A 654 -24.45 -41.04 53.57
N ASP A 655 -24.50 -40.12 54.54
CA ASP A 655 -25.53 -39.99 55.56
C ASP A 655 -26.20 -38.62 55.44
N HIS A 656 -27.15 -38.51 54.50
CA HIS A 656 -27.87 -37.27 54.24
C HIS A 656 -28.70 -36.82 55.47
N SER A 657 -28.57 -35.55 55.83
CA SER A 657 -29.33 -34.91 56.91
C SER A 657 -29.30 -33.38 56.75
N LEU A 658 -30.02 -32.64 57.59
CA LEU A 658 -29.87 -31.18 57.62
C LEU A 658 -28.45 -30.72 58.00
N THR A 659 -27.63 -31.59 58.57
CA THR A 659 -26.23 -31.28 58.94
C THR A 659 -25.19 -31.76 57.94
N SER A 660 -25.58 -32.52 56.91
CA SER A 660 -24.63 -33.00 55.90
C SER A 660 -24.18 -31.86 54.98
N SER A 661 -22.95 -31.95 54.47
CA SER A 661 -22.38 -30.93 53.58
C SER A 661 -22.75 -31.14 52.11
N ASP A 662 -24.03 -31.38 51.83
CA ASP A 662 -24.57 -31.56 50.47
C ASP A 662 -25.73 -30.60 50.16
N TRP A 663 -26.03 -29.65 51.05
CA TRP A 663 -26.98 -28.58 50.77
C TRP A 663 -26.36 -27.47 49.93
N CYS A 664 -27.20 -26.92 49.05
CA CYS A 664 -26.88 -26.02 47.97
C CYS A 664 -27.90 -24.90 47.92
N ASP A 665 -27.49 -23.80 47.29
CA ASP A 665 -28.24 -22.57 47.14
C ASP A 665 -28.88 -22.48 45.72
N ALA A 666 -29.56 -21.39 45.35
CA ALA A 666 -30.25 -21.32 44.07
C ALA A 666 -29.34 -20.93 42.89
N ASN A 667 -28.05 -20.66 43.14
CA ASN A 667 -27.18 -20.11 42.12
C ASN A 667 -26.95 -21.14 41.00
N TYR A 668 -27.21 -20.69 39.76
CA TYR A 668 -27.16 -21.49 38.53
C TYR A 668 -28.15 -22.66 38.44
N VAL A 669 -29.15 -22.74 39.33
CA VAL A 669 -30.30 -23.64 39.15
C VAL A 669 -31.06 -23.20 37.90
N LYS A 670 -31.22 -24.13 36.95
CA LYS A 670 -31.84 -23.81 35.66
C LYS A 670 -33.30 -23.42 35.84
N GLY A 671 -33.70 -22.31 35.20
CA GLY A 671 -35.05 -21.78 35.25
C GLY A 671 -35.34 -20.90 36.46
N LEU A 672 -34.30 -20.47 37.19
CA LEU A 672 -34.38 -19.43 38.21
C LEU A 672 -33.62 -18.14 37.78
N PRO A 673 -34.16 -16.93 38.06
CA PRO A 673 -35.57 -16.71 38.43
C PRO A 673 -36.49 -17.25 37.33
N SER A 674 -37.68 -17.73 37.72
CA SER A 674 -38.63 -18.26 36.75
C SER A 674 -39.19 -17.16 35.86
N ASP A 675 -39.96 -17.49 34.83
CA ASP A 675 -40.83 -16.46 34.23
C ASP A 675 -41.87 -15.99 35.27
N SER A 676 -42.23 -14.71 35.19
CA SER A 676 -43.32 -14.14 35.99
C SER A 676 -44.67 -14.61 35.43
N TYR A 677 -45.53 -15.09 36.31
CA TYR A 677 -46.90 -15.47 36.01
C TYR A 677 -47.87 -14.39 36.49
N VAL A 678 -48.79 -13.96 35.63
CA VAL A 678 -49.72 -12.86 35.93
C VAL A 678 -51.17 -13.34 35.84
N LEU A 679 -51.89 -13.20 36.95
CA LEU A 679 -53.35 -13.28 37.00
C LEU A 679 -53.93 -11.88 36.78
N ASN A 680 -54.95 -11.74 35.93
CA ASN A 680 -55.65 -10.48 35.66
C ASN A 680 -57.17 -10.66 35.79
N ASN A 681 -57.86 -9.62 36.28
CA ASN A 681 -59.33 -9.58 36.32
C ASN A 681 -59.96 -9.08 35.02
#